data_AF-A0A432X209-F1
#
_entry.id   AF-A0A432X209-F1
#
_cell.length_a   1.000
_cell.length_b   1.000
_cell.length_c   1.000
_cell.angle_alpha   90.00
_cell.angle_beta   90.00
_cell.angle_gamma   90.00
#
_symmetry.space_group_name_H-M   'P 1'
#
loop_
_entity.id
_entity.type
_entity.pdbx_description
1 polymer ?
#
loop_
_entity_poly.entity_id
_entity_poly.type
_entity_poly.pdbx_seq_one_letter_code
_entity_poly.pdbx_strand_id
1 'polypeptide(L)'
;MERLNIDESAAVLYSMLVKENNAQATWVSENVESITGYSAAQILQPGWWESIIHPEDRQVEQDVTSRLQHQGYITYEYRVLFSDGRYHWIRDQIRVMPSESTNETELLGVWRDITQEREIQALLQQEHERLEYTLEATGDGMWDWCPDTATSFWTDNNWYMLGLTPTSDGLIDASLWKSLCHPDDFCSVEQSIQDICQQRKHSIHIEYRLRHQAGHWVWVLVRGKVVEWHPDGRPARVMGLHTNVTEKKQAELELHQQKQMLDQLTHQVPGMLSQFTLHPSGDVEMTYIDGQITALFGVTAEEARANPMLLAKNIHPDDLASLIASRTEAAAHMENWEYRYRLMSESGEVRWLEGVSRFIPQSDGSTVWYGYTADVTDSVLAEQKQRLAASVFAHTHEAIFITDADSKIIEINPMFTQITGYSAAEIVGQHVSALLSSVLDEALYHQVEKCLEQNGFWQGEAWGTKKCGTLYCQRITVSAIYDNSGAPTHFIALFSDITGFKQQQQKLEYQAYHDSLTGLPNRTLLFDRLEQALAAGRRNHTYVSLIYIDLDDFKPINDKYGHATGDMVLKTIAKRITECLRDTDTASRIGGDEFIVLVNSDTKAGYQCILERLGTAINTPVVIDSAMVTVSACVGITHAKSSDTSPETMIKQADEAMYLAKRDGKNKSVEYTGT
;
A
#
# COMPACT_ATOMS: atom_id res chain seq x y z
N MET A 1 105.86 54.45 -17.95
CA MET A 1 104.99 53.27 -17.73
C MET A 1 104.58 53.28 -16.27
N GLU A 2 103.44 53.89 -15.97
CA GLU A 2 102.79 53.78 -14.66
C GLU A 2 102.17 52.38 -14.55
N ARG A 3 102.51 51.64 -13.50
CA ARG A 3 101.85 50.37 -13.14
C ARG A 3 100.45 50.71 -12.64
N LEU A 4 99.42 50.39 -13.44
CA LEU A 4 98.03 50.37 -12.97
C LEU A 4 97.91 49.38 -11.81
N ASN A 5 97.16 49.77 -10.78
CA ASN A 5 96.85 48.97 -9.60
C ASN A 5 95.88 47.85 -10.01
N ILE A 6 96.40 46.69 -10.40
CA ILE A 6 95.65 45.56 -10.98
C ILE A 6 95.10 44.61 -9.89
N ASP A 7 95.48 44.81 -8.62
CA ASP A 7 95.26 43.84 -7.53
C ASP A 7 93.79 43.67 -7.06
N GLU A 8 92.86 44.54 -7.45
CA GLU A 8 91.43 44.45 -7.06
C GLU A 8 90.49 43.96 -8.19
N SER A 9 91.02 43.62 -9.37
CA SER A 9 90.19 43.16 -10.48
C SER A 9 89.72 41.71 -10.29
N ALA A 10 88.45 41.42 -10.55
CA ALA A 10 87.91 40.04 -10.63
C ALA A 10 88.33 39.29 -11.91
N ALA A 11 89.12 39.95 -12.76
CA ALA A 11 89.70 39.39 -13.98
C ALA A 11 91.20 39.22 -13.80
N VAL A 12 91.72 38.06 -14.19
CA VAL A 12 93.15 37.76 -14.22
C VAL A 12 93.70 38.16 -15.58
N LEU A 13 94.76 38.95 -15.58
CA LEU A 13 95.49 39.37 -16.77
C LEU A 13 96.72 38.50 -16.94
N TYR A 14 97.04 38.10 -18.17
CA TYR A 14 98.28 37.39 -18.46
C TYR A 14 98.83 37.79 -19.82
N SER A 15 100.14 37.61 -19.98
CA SER A 15 100.78 37.65 -21.28
C SER A 15 101.51 36.36 -21.56
N MET A 16 101.59 36.00 -22.84
CA MET A 16 102.30 34.82 -23.32
C MET A 16 103.00 35.10 -24.63
N LEU A 17 104.13 34.44 -24.85
CA LEU A 17 104.85 34.46 -26.11
C LEU A 17 104.60 33.15 -26.86
N VAL A 18 104.29 33.26 -28.14
CA VAL A 18 104.13 32.11 -29.03
C VAL A 18 105.32 32.04 -29.98
N LYS A 19 106.05 30.91 -29.95
CA LYS A 19 107.20 30.62 -30.80
C LYS A 19 107.08 29.22 -31.38
N GLU A 20 107.13 29.08 -32.71
CA GLU A 20 107.03 27.79 -33.42
C GLU A 20 105.87 26.90 -32.89
N ASN A 21 104.68 27.50 -32.72
CA ASN A 21 103.47 26.87 -32.16
C ASN A 21 103.51 26.46 -30.67
N ASN A 22 104.54 26.84 -29.93
CA ASN A 22 104.58 26.64 -28.48
C ASN A 22 104.25 27.96 -27.76
N ALA A 23 103.12 28.00 -27.06
CA ALA A 23 102.67 29.16 -26.29
C ALA A 23 103.18 29.05 -24.86
N GLN A 24 103.97 30.02 -24.41
CA GLN A 24 104.49 30.07 -23.05
C GLN A 24 104.07 31.35 -22.35
N ALA A 25 103.39 31.22 -21.21
CA ALA A 25 103.04 32.35 -20.36
C ALA A 25 104.32 33.04 -19.84
N THR A 26 104.41 34.36 -20.06
CA THR A 26 105.55 35.20 -19.64
C THR A 26 105.24 35.99 -18.38
N TRP A 27 103.97 36.34 -18.17
CA TRP A 27 103.52 37.06 -16.98
C TRP A 27 102.04 36.76 -16.69
N VAL A 28 101.66 36.79 -15.41
CA VAL A 28 100.28 36.71 -14.95
C VAL A 28 100.11 37.67 -13.76
N SER A 29 98.94 38.29 -13.63
CA SER A 29 98.62 39.21 -12.55
C SER A 29 98.58 38.51 -11.19
N GLU A 30 98.93 39.24 -10.12
CA GLU A 30 99.11 38.68 -8.77
C GLU A 30 97.80 38.14 -8.16
N ASN A 31 96.65 38.67 -8.58
CA ASN A 31 95.31 38.20 -8.19
C ASN A 31 94.98 36.77 -8.66
N VAL A 32 95.82 36.14 -9.50
CA VAL A 32 95.60 34.76 -9.94
C VAL A 32 95.67 33.76 -8.79
N GLU A 33 96.52 34.02 -7.78
CA GLU A 33 96.67 33.14 -6.63
C GLU A 33 95.44 33.20 -5.71
N SER A 34 94.81 34.36 -5.55
CA SER A 34 93.58 34.49 -4.76
C SER A 34 92.36 33.87 -5.45
N ILE A 35 92.33 33.88 -6.79
CA ILE A 35 91.21 33.34 -7.58
C ILE A 35 91.33 31.82 -7.77
N THR A 36 92.51 31.34 -8.15
CA THR A 36 92.72 29.93 -8.56
C THR A 36 93.29 29.07 -7.45
N GLY A 37 93.92 29.72 -6.45
CA GLY A 37 94.70 29.08 -5.40
C GLY A 37 96.03 28.47 -5.87
N TYR A 38 96.46 28.75 -7.11
CA TYR A 38 97.80 28.42 -7.61
C TYR A 38 98.67 29.66 -7.68
N SER A 39 99.93 29.54 -7.24
CA SER A 39 100.90 30.63 -7.32
C SER A 39 101.24 30.97 -8.78
N ALA A 40 101.52 32.24 -9.06
CA ALA A 40 101.97 32.68 -10.39
C ALA A 40 103.16 31.86 -10.92
N ALA A 41 104.07 31.43 -10.04
CA ALA A 41 105.22 30.61 -10.41
C ALA A 41 104.85 29.20 -10.91
N GLN A 42 103.74 28.63 -10.44
CA GLN A 42 103.22 27.35 -10.95
C GLN A 42 102.56 27.53 -12.32
N ILE A 43 101.79 28.60 -12.49
CA ILE A 43 101.08 28.91 -13.74
C ILE A 43 102.04 29.19 -14.89
N LEU A 44 103.18 29.83 -14.61
CA LEU A 44 104.21 30.13 -15.60
C LEU A 44 105.07 28.92 -16.01
N GLN A 45 104.86 27.72 -15.43
CA GLN A 45 105.59 26.53 -15.84
C GLN A 45 105.15 26.06 -17.24
N PRO A 46 106.10 25.71 -18.14
CA PRO A 46 105.76 25.23 -19.48
C PRO A 46 104.82 24.02 -19.44
N GLY A 47 103.72 24.07 -20.21
CA GLY A 47 102.73 22.99 -20.32
C GLY A 47 101.84 22.77 -19.09
N TRP A 48 102.01 23.57 -18.03
CA TRP A 48 101.22 23.40 -16.81
C TRP A 48 99.75 23.81 -17.00
N TRP A 49 99.50 24.90 -17.73
CA TRP A 49 98.15 25.37 -18.02
C TRP A 49 97.28 24.32 -18.72
N GLU A 50 97.81 23.66 -19.75
CA GLU A 50 97.15 22.57 -20.47
C GLU A 50 96.77 21.38 -19.56
N SER A 51 97.54 21.17 -18.49
CA SER A 51 97.33 20.05 -17.56
C SER A 51 96.07 20.21 -16.70
N ILE A 52 95.66 21.45 -16.41
CA ILE A 52 94.52 21.77 -15.55
C ILE A 52 93.23 22.05 -16.32
N ILE A 53 93.27 22.15 -17.65
CA ILE A 53 92.08 22.27 -18.49
C ILE A 53 91.32 20.93 -18.49
N HIS A 54 89.98 21.01 -18.35
CA HIS A 54 89.11 19.85 -18.38
C HIS A 54 89.30 19.05 -19.70
N PRO A 55 89.39 17.70 -19.65
CA PRO A 55 89.74 16.90 -20.82
C PRO A 55 88.88 17.13 -22.07
N GLU A 56 87.58 17.39 -21.89
CA GLU A 56 86.65 17.68 -22.99
C GLU A 56 86.88 19.04 -23.65
N ASP A 57 87.47 20.01 -22.93
CA ASP A 57 87.64 21.38 -23.40
C ASP A 57 89.04 21.60 -24.03
N ARG A 58 89.95 20.63 -23.92
CA ARG A 58 91.31 20.70 -24.51
C ARG A 58 91.32 20.83 -26.02
N GLN A 59 90.36 20.20 -26.71
CA GLN A 59 90.24 20.32 -28.17
C GLN A 59 89.87 21.76 -28.57
N VAL A 60 89.03 22.43 -27.77
CA VAL A 60 88.62 23.82 -27.99
C VAL A 60 89.81 24.76 -27.82
N GLU A 61 90.68 24.50 -26.85
CA GLU A 61 91.89 25.29 -26.60
C GLU A 61 92.95 25.12 -27.70
N GLN A 62 93.15 23.91 -28.24
CA GLN A 62 94.04 23.70 -29.37
C GLN A 62 93.60 24.46 -30.64
N ASP A 63 92.28 24.60 -30.85
CA ASP A 63 91.73 25.35 -31.98
C ASP A 63 91.86 26.88 -31.80
N VAL A 64 92.02 27.35 -30.55
CA VAL A 64 92.11 28.79 -30.22
C VAL A 64 93.37 29.41 -30.80
N THR A 65 94.52 28.75 -30.76
CA THR A 65 95.78 29.27 -31.34
C THR A 65 95.65 29.51 -32.84
N SER A 66 94.99 28.59 -33.56
CA SER A 66 94.73 28.72 -34.99
C SER A 66 93.76 29.87 -35.30
N ARG A 67 92.71 30.04 -34.49
CA ARG A 67 91.72 31.11 -34.64
C ARG A 67 92.30 32.50 -34.32
N LEU A 68 93.18 32.57 -33.32
CA LEU A 68 93.88 33.79 -32.92
C LEU A 68 94.77 34.36 -34.03
N GLN A 69 95.48 33.52 -34.78
CA GLN A 69 96.30 33.94 -35.92
C GLN A 69 95.49 34.63 -37.02
N HIS A 70 94.21 34.27 -37.19
CA HIS A 70 93.36 34.82 -38.24
C HIS A 70 92.61 36.10 -37.80
N GLN A 71 92.13 36.14 -36.55
CA GLN A 71 91.22 37.20 -36.09
C GLN A 71 91.90 38.26 -35.22
N GLY A 72 93.08 37.99 -34.66
CA GLY A 72 93.80 38.91 -33.76
C GLY A 72 93.16 39.10 -32.38
N TYR A 73 91.96 38.54 -32.14
CA TYR A 73 91.23 38.54 -30.88
C TYR A 73 90.26 37.35 -30.80
N ILE A 74 90.05 36.76 -29.62
CA ILE A 74 89.07 35.69 -29.37
C ILE A 74 88.49 35.78 -27.97
N THR A 75 87.22 35.38 -27.81
CA THR A 75 86.60 35.08 -26.51
C THR A 75 86.04 33.68 -26.53
N TYR A 76 86.29 32.89 -25.49
CA TYR A 76 85.76 31.54 -25.34
C TYR A 76 85.65 31.14 -23.87
N GLU A 77 84.90 30.07 -23.60
CA GLU A 77 84.65 29.58 -22.24
C GLU A 77 85.09 28.12 -22.13
N TYR A 78 85.79 27.78 -21.04
CA TYR A 78 86.30 26.42 -20.78
C TYR A 78 86.44 26.17 -19.29
N ARG A 79 86.55 24.90 -18.90
CA ARG A 79 86.69 24.51 -17.50
C ARG A 79 88.15 24.33 -17.11
N VAL A 80 88.53 24.88 -15.97
CA VAL A 80 89.88 24.79 -15.40
C VAL A 80 89.80 24.26 -13.97
N LEU A 81 90.64 23.29 -13.63
CA LEU A 81 90.75 22.76 -12.28
C LEU A 81 91.44 23.78 -11.38
N PHE A 82 90.78 24.23 -10.32
CA PHE A 82 91.38 25.09 -9.29
C PHE A 82 92.02 24.25 -8.18
N SER A 83 92.81 24.88 -7.30
CA SER A 83 93.49 24.16 -6.21
C SER A 83 92.53 23.59 -5.15
N ASP A 84 91.25 24.01 -5.17
CA ASP A 84 90.17 23.43 -4.39
C ASP A 84 89.72 22.04 -4.89
N GLY A 85 90.26 21.58 -6.03
CA GLY A 85 89.98 20.29 -6.62
C GLY A 85 88.71 20.24 -7.46
N ARG A 86 88.06 21.39 -7.72
CA ARG A 86 86.87 21.49 -8.59
C ARG A 86 87.20 22.20 -9.89
N TYR A 87 86.42 21.89 -10.93
CA TYR A 87 86.49 22.60 -12.19
C TYR A 87 85.64 23.86 -12.12
N HIS A 88 86.24 24.99 -12.46
CA HIS A 88 85.60 26.30 -12.57
C HIS A 88 85.49 26.70 -14.03
N TRP A 89 84.36 27.29 -14.41
CA TRP A 89 84.14 27.81 -15.75
C TRP A 89 84.84 29.15 -15.91
N ILE A 90 85.73 29.22 -16.87
CA ILE A 90 86.53 30.39 -17.19
C ILE A 90 86.07 30.96 -18.51
N ARG A 91 85.78 32.26 -18.55
CA ARG A 91 85.67 33.03 -19.78
C ARG A 91 87.00 33.74 -20.03
N ASP A 92 87.67 33.37 -21.12
CA ASP A 92 88.97 33.90 -21.50
C ASP A 92 88.87 34.73 -22.77
N GLN A 93 89.54 35.88 -22.76
CA GLN A 93 89.57 36.84 -23.85
C GLN A 93 91.03 37.13 -24.19
N ILE A 94 91.47 36.69 -25.37
CA ILE A 94 92.88 36.76 -25.79
C ILE A 94 93.00 37.70 -26.98
N ARG A 95 94.01 38.56 -26.98
CA ARG A 95 94.33 39.50 -28.06
C ARG A 95 95.80 39.39 -28.47
N VAL A 96 96.06 39.46 -29.77
CA VAL A 96 97.41 39.51 -30.33
C VAL A 96 97.97 40.93 -30.25
N MET A 97 99.20 41.07 -29.76
CA MET A 97 99.97 42.31 -29.73
C MET A 97 101.07 42.28 -30.81
N PRO A 98 101.23 43.36 -31.60
CA PRO A 98 102.29 43.43 -32.61
C PRO A 98 103.67 43.54 -31.95
N SER A 99 104.58 42.60 -32.26
CA SER A 99 105.97 42.57 -31.79
C SER A 99 106.94 43.17 -32.83
N GLU A 100 108.02 43.83 -32.38
CA GLU A 100 109.10 44.34 -33.25
C GLU A 100 110.10 43.25 -33.68
N SER A 101 110.04 42.03 -33.11
CA SER A 101 110.83 40.87 -33.53
C SER A 101 110.04 39.98 -34.49
N THR A 102 110.62 39.67 -35.67
CA THR A 102 109.93 38.95 -36.76
C THR A 102 109.60 37.47 -36.48
N ASN A 103 109.96 36.93 -35.31
CA ASN A 103 109.86 35.50 -35.02
C ASN A 103 109.12 35.15 -33.71
N GLU A 104 108.53 36.12 -33.02
CA GLU A 104 107.80 35.92 -31.75
C GLU A 104 106.52 36.76 -31.73
N THR A 105 105.38 36.15 -31.40
CA THR A 105 104.09 36.84 -31.26
C THR A 105 103.71 36.95 -29.79
N GLU A 106 103.46 38.16 -29.31
CA GLU A 106 103.01 38.40 -27.93
C GLU A 106 101.47 38.40 -27.88
N LEU A 107 100.90 37.64 -26.94
CA LEU A 107 99.45 37.61 -26.67
C LEU A 107 99.19 38.19 -25.30
N LEU A 108 98.12 38.98 -25.18
CA LEU A 108 97.59 39.45 -23.91
C LEU A 108 96.21 38.85 -23.70
N GLY A 109 96.02 38.14 -22.59
CA GLY A 109 94.77 37.52 -22.20
C GLY A 109 94.17 38.15 -20.95
N VAL A 110 92.84 38.17 -20.89
CA VAL A 110 92.07 38.44 -19.67
C VAL A 110 91.05 37.34 -19.49
N TRP A 111 91.09 36.68 -18.34
CA TRP A 111 90.14 35.65 -18.00
C TRP A 111 89.40 35.93 -16.71
N ARG A 112 88.15 35.46 -16.64
CA ARG A 112 87.25 35.65 -15.51
C ARG A 112 86.53 34.35 -15.19
N ASP A 113 86.42 34.03 -13.91
CA ASP A 113 85.59 32.94 -13.43
C ASP A 113 84.10 33.31 -13.55
N ILE A 114 83.33 32.46 -14.22
CA ILE A 114 81.89 32.59 -14.49
C ILE A 114 81.08 31.44 -13.87
N THR A 115 81.69 30.63 -12.98
CA THR A 115 81.04 29.45 -12.36
C THR A 115 79.76 29.83 -11.61
N GLN A 116 79.83 30.87 -10.77
CA GLN A 116 78.68 31.35 -9.99
C GLN A 116 77.52 31.84 -10.89
N GLU A 117 77.83 32.50 -12.01
CA GLU A 117 76.82 32.97 -12.97
C GLU A 117 76.07 31.78 -13.59
N ARG A 118 76.78 30.72 -13.95
CA ARG A 118 76.18 29.50 -14.51
C ARG A 118 75.38 28.69 -13.49
N GLU A 119 75.86 28.56 -12.26
CA GLU A 119 75.14 27.85 -11.19
C GLU A 119 73.80 28.52 -10.88
N ILE A 120 73.76 29.85 -10.82
CA ILE A 120 72.52 30.62 -10.62
C ILE A 120 71.56 30.43 -11.80
N GLN A 121 72.05 30.48 -13.04
CA GLN A 121 71.22 30.25 -14.22
C GLN A 121 70.64 28.84 -14.27
N ALA A 122 71.45 27.82 -13.96
CA ALA A 122 71.00 26.43 -13.94
C ALA A 122 69.94 26.18 -12.86
N LEU A 123 70.13 26.74 -11.65
CA LEU A 123 69.16 26.64 -10.57
C LEU A 123 67.83 27.30 -10.92
N LEU A 124 67.87 28.49 -11.53
CA LEU A 124 66.66 29.20 -11.96
C LEU A 124 65.89 28.40 -13.02
N GLN A 125 66.60 27.81 -13.99
CA GLN A 125 66.01 26.96 -15.01
C GLN A 125 65.36 25.71 -14.38
N GLN A 126 66.04 25.06 -13.43
CA GLN A 126 65.52 23.88 -12.75
C GLN A 126 64.24 24.18 -11.94
N GLU A 127 64.21 25.30 -11.21
CA GLU A 127 63.02 25.71 -10.46
C GLU A 127 61.86 26.12 -11.38
N HIS A 128 62.16 26.73 -12.54
CA HIS A 128 61.16 27.04 -13.55
C HIS A 128 60.52 25.77 -14.15
N GLU A 129 61.34 24.82 -14.61
CA GLU A 129 60.86 23.52 -15.13
C GLU A 129 60.05 22.76 -14.08
N ARG A 130 60.51 22.76 -12.82
CA ARG A 130 59.80 22.11 -11.72
C ARG A 130 58.42 22.72 -11.47
N LEU A 131 58.30 24.04 -11.55
CA LEU A 131 57.01 24.73 -11.41
C LEU A 131 56.07 24.37 -12.55
N GLU A 132 56.55 24.40 -13.81
CA GLU A 132 55.76 24.05 -14.99
C GLU A 132 55.23 22.61 -14.91
N TYR A 133 56.10 21.62 -14.66
CA TYR A 133 55.67 20.22 -14.54
C TYR A 133 54.69 19.99 -13.40
N THR A 134 54.80 20.75 -12.30
CA THR A 134 53.85 20.63 -11.19
C THR A 134 52.46 21.11 -11.61
N LEU A 135 52.37 22.22 -12.34
CA LEU A 135 51.12 22.78 -12.84
C LEU A 135 50.49 21.90 -13.93
N GLU A 136 51.31 21.35 -14.84
CA GLU A 136 50.84 20.40 -15.86
C GLU A 136 50.29 19.10 -15.25
N ALA A 137 50.97 18.54 -14.25
CA ALA A 137 50.57 17.27 -13.65
C ALA A 137 49.23 17.34 -12.90
N THR A 138 48.93 18.47 -12.26
CA THR A 138 47.62 18.67 -11.59
C THR A 138 46.55 19.19 -12.55
N GLY A 139 46.94 19.71 -13.71
CA GLY A 139 46.06 20.45 -14.61
C GLY A 139 45.59 21.78 -14.01
N ASP A 140 46.27 22.28 -12.97
CA ASP A 140 45.94 23.55 -12.35
C ASP A 140 46.44 24.71 -13.19
N GLY A 141 45.62 25.76 -13.28
CA GLY A 141 45.98 27.02 -13.89
C GLY A 141 46.44 28.03 -12.85
N MET A 142 47.67 28.54 -12.96
CA MET A 142 48.14 29.62 -12.10
C MET A 142 47.60 30.97 -12.61
N TRP A 143 47.10 31.77 -11.67
CA TRP A 143 46.70 33.15 -11.92
C TRP A 143 47.47 34.11 -11.01
N ASP A 144 47.75 35.29 -11.54
CA ASP A 144 48.42 36.37 -10.86
C ASP A 144 47.65 37.66 -11.12
N TRP A 145 47.06 38.22 -10.08
CA TRP A 145 46.15 39.34 -10.16
C TRP A 145 46.76 40.58 -9.52
N CYS A 146 46.76 41.69 -10.27
CA CYS A 146 47.11 43.00 -9.76
C CYS A 146 45.83 43.82 -9.49
N PRO A 147 45.50 44.11 -8.22
CA PRO A 147 44.31 44.88 -7.87
C PRO A 147 44.30 46.31 -8.43
N ASP A 148 45.47 46.90 -8.67
CA ASP A 148 45.62 48.30 -9.09
C ASP A 148 45.24 48.52 -10.56
N THR A 149 45.65 47.58 -11.42
CA THR A 149 45.33 47.61 -12.86
C THR A 149 44.09 46.80 -13.20
N ALA A 150 43.56 46.05 -12.23
CA ALA A 150 42.48 45.08 -12.41
C ALA A 150 42.75 44.04 -13.51
N THR A 151 44.01 43.81 -13.86
CA THR A 151 44.43 42.79 -14.82
C THR A 151 44.91 41.54 -14.08
N SER A 152 44.63 40.38 -14.66
CA SER A 152 45.20 39.12 -14.18
C SER A 152 45.96 38.42 -15.29
N PHE A 153 47.13 37.89 -14.98
CA PHE A 153 47.85 36.95 -15.82
C PHE A 153 47.39 35.53 -15.53
N TRP A 154 47.16 34.76 -16.57
CA TRP A 154 46.72 33.37 -16.55
C TRP A 154 47.73 32.52 -17.31
N THR A 155 48.17 31.42 -16.71
CA THR A 155 48.92 30.39 -17.43
C THR A 155 48.03 29.68 -18.45
N ASP A 156 48.66 29.03 -19.43
CA ASP A 156 47.98 28.29 -20.50
C ASP A 156 46.91 27.31 -20.00
N ASN A 157 47.17 26.62 -18.88
CA ASN A 157 46.21 25.70 -18.25
C ASN A 157 44.88 26.36 -17.88
N ASN A 158 44.87 27.63 -17.46
CA ASN A 158 43.63 28.36 -17.16
C ASN A 158 42.76 28.50 -18.41
N TRP A 159 43.38 28.74 -19.56
CA TRP A 159 42.69 28.90 -20.84
C TRP A 159 42.21 27.54 -21.35
N TYR A 160 43.08 26.53 -21.34
CA TYR A 160 42.74 25.17 -21.79
C TYR A 160 41.61 24.55 -20.95
N MET A 161 41.57 24.79 -19.63
CA MET A 161 40.48 24.35 -18.75
C MET A 161 39.11 24.85 -19.21
N LEU A 162 39.06 26.02 -19.84
CA LEU A 162 37.83 26.63 -20.37
C LEU A 162 37.65 26.41 -21.88
N GLY A 163 38.55 25.66 -22.51
CA GLY A 163 38.57 25.46 -23.96
C GLY A 163 38.89 26.73 -24.75
N LEU A 164 39.51 27.72 -24.10
CA LEU A 164 39.90 28.99 -24.73
C LEU A 164 41.35 28.91 -25.20
N THR A 165 41.69 29.71 -26.21
CA THR A 165 43.07 29.85 -26.67
C THR A 165 43.80 30.90 -25.82
N PRO A 166 45.01 30.62 -25.31
CA PRO A 166 45.80 31.60 -24.58
C PRO A 166 46.05 32.87 -25.41
N THR A 167 46.02 34.03 -24.76
CA THR A 167 46.43 35.28 -25.41
C THR A 167 47.96 35.37 -25.46
N SER A 168 48.51 36.13 -26.41
CA SER A 168 49.97 36.25 -26.59
C SER A 168 50.69 36.86 -25.38
N ASP A 169 49.97 37.57 -24.52
CA ASP A 169 50.45 38.19 -23.29
C ASP A 169 49.99 37.45 -22.02
N GLY A 170 49.17 36.40 -22.15
CA GLY A 170 48.56 35.67 -21.03
C GLY A 170 47.65 36.51 -20.13
N LEU A 171 47.31 37.74 -20.52
CA LEU A 171 46.51 38.65 -19.70
C LEU A 171 45.02 38.49 -19.98
N ILE A 172 44.25 38.36 -18.91
CA ILE A 172 42.80 38.47 -18.92
C ILE A 172 42.36 39.81 -18.34
N ASP A 173 41.52 40.51 -19.10
CA ASP A 173 40.87 41.73 -18.65
C ASP A 173 39.71 41.41 -17.69
N ALA A 174 39.45 42.31 -16.75
CA ALA A 174 38.37 42.19 -15.79
C ALA A 174 37.01 42.04 -16.49
N SER A 175 36.77 42.74 -17.61
CA SER A 175 35.48 42.63 -18.32
C SER A 175 35.26 41.23 -18.91
N LEU A 176 36.30 40.64 -19.49
CA LEU A 176 36.27 39.30 -20.05
C LEU A 176 36.09 38.25 -18.94
N TRP A 177 36.86 38.33 -17.86
CA TRP A 177 36.68 37.44 -16.71
C TRP A 177 35.26 37.52 -16.13
N LYS A 178 34.72 38.72 -15.91
CA LYS A 178 33.35 38.92 -15.42
C LYS A 178 32.30 38.27 -16.34
N SER A 179 32.53 38.27 -17.65
CA SER A 179 31.62 37.64 -18.63
C SER A 179 31.65 36.11 -18.61
N LEU A 180 32.74 35.52 -18.13
CA LEU A 180 32.89 34.07 -17.98
C LEU A 180 32.28 33.57 -16.67
N CYS A 181 32.18 34.40 -15.63
CA CYS A 181 31.58 34.04 -14.35
C CYS A 181 30.06 33.79 -14.46
N HIS A 182 29.57 32.74 -13.80
CA HIS A 182 28.13 32.49 -13.70
C HIS A 182 27.41 33.63 -12.93
N PRO A 183 26.25 34.12 -13.41
CA PRO A 183 25.53 35.23 -12.77
C PRO A 183 25.22 35.01 -11.28
N ASP A 184 24.73 33.83 -10.92
CA ASP A 184 24.39 33.50 -9.52
C ASP A 184 25.59 33.51 -8.56
N ASP A 185 26.80 33.21 -9.06
CA ASP A 185 27.99 33.11 -8.23
C ASP A 185 28.69 34.48 -8.08
N PHE A 186 28.35 35.44 -8.94
CA PHE A 186 29.05 36.73 -9.07
C PHE A 186 29.10 37.52 -7.76
N CYS A 187 27.98 37.58 -7.04
CA CYS A 187 27.88 38.31 -5.77
C CYS A 187 28.87 37.77 -4.72
N SER A 188 28.99 36.44 -4.61
CA SER A 188 29.90 35.79 -3.67
C SER A 188 31.37 36.00 -4.04
N VAL A 189 31.68 35.95 -5.34
CA VAL A 189 33.02 36.18 -5.87
C VAL A 189 33.43 37.64 -5.69
N GLU A 190 32.57 38.59 -6.02
CA GLU A 190 32.82 40.02 -5.84
C GLU A 190 33.04 40.36 -4.36
N GLN A 191 32.24 39.80 -3.45
CA GLN A 191 32.45 39.97 -2.02
C GLN A 191 33.81 39.41 -1.57
N SER A 192 34.22 38.26 -2.09
CA SER A 192 35.52 37.66 -1.77
C SER A 192 36.70 38.52 -2.25
N ILE A 193 36.58 39.14 -3.43
CA ILE A 193 37.55 40.11 -3.95
C ILE A 193 37.58 41.37 -3.08
N GLN A 194 36.40 41.90 -2.71
CA GLN A 194 36.30 43.08 -1.84
C GLN A 194 36.91 42.83 -0.46
N ASP A 195 36.71 41.64 0.13
CA ASP A 195 37.29 41.26 1.41
C ASP A 195 38.82 41.29 1.38
N ILE A 196 39.45 40.91 0.26
CA ILE A 196 40.91 41.02 0.06
C ILE A 196 41.33 42.49 -0.09
N CYS A 197 40.65 43.26 -0.94
CA CYS A 197 40.96 44.67 -1.15
C CYS A 197 40.82 45.52 0.13
N GLN A 198 39.83 45.20 0.97
CA GLN A 198 39.58 45.87 2.25
C GLN A 198 40.37 45.28 3.42
N GLN A 199 41.33 44.39 3.14
CA GLN A 199 42.22 43.77 4.15
C GLN A 199 41.46 42.97 5.22
N ARG A 200 40.22 42.52 4.94
CA ARG A 200 39.44 41.66 5.84
C ARG A 200 39.93 40.21 5.79
N LYS A 201 40.53 39.80 4.66
CA LYS A 201 41.14 38.49 4.43
C LYS A 201 42.47 38.65 3.71
N HIS A 202 43.36 37.68 3.86
CA HIS A 202 44.67 37.63 3.20
C HIS A 202 44.80 36.46 2.20
N SER A 203 43.74 35.64 2.08
CA SER A 203 43.68 34.50 1.17
C SER A 203 42.27 34.32 0.59
N ILE A 204 42.21 33.88 -0.66
CA ILE A 204 40.98 33.55 -1.38
C ILE A 204 40.83 32.03 -1.39
N HIS A 205 39.65 31.54 -1.02
CA HIS A 205 39.25 30.14 -1.15
C HIS A 205 37.77 30.10 -1.51
N ILE A 206 37.47 29.94 -2.79
CA ILE A 206 36.09 29.98 -3.29
C ILE A 206 35.92 29.03 -4.48
N GLU A 207 34.76 28.40 -4.57
CA GLU A 207 34.34 27.61 -5.73
C GLU A 207 33.27 28.41 -6.48
N TYR A 208 33.48 28.59 -7.78
CA TYR A 208 32.46 29.23 -8.63
C TYR A 208 32.55 28.69 -10.06
N ARG A 209 31.50 28.95 -10.83
CA ARG A 209 31.38 28.46 -12.20
C ARG A 209 31.95 29.47 -13.21
N LEU A 210 32.81 28.97 -14.08
CA LEU A 210 33.29 29.67 -15.28
C LEU A 210 32.70 29.03 -16.53
N ARG A 211 32.41 29.86 -17.54
CA ARG A 211 31.81 29.41 -18.80
C ARG A 211 32.88 28.85 -19.72
N HIS A 212 32.69 27.61 -20.16
CA HIS A 212 33.51 26.97 -21.19
C HIS A 212 33.16 27.53 -22.58
N GLN A 213 34.08 27.50 -23.54
CA GLN A 213 33.85 27.95 -24.92
C GLN A 213 32.67 27.21 -25.58
N ALA A 214 32.53 25.91 -25.31
CA ALA A 214 31.42 25.07 -25.75
C ALA A 214 30.06 25.40 -25.08
N GLY A 215 30.01 26.36 -24.15
CA GLY A 215 28.79 26.89 -23.55
C GLY A 215 28.33 26.23 -22.24
N HIS A 216 28.95 25.13 -21.80
CA HIS A 216 28.69 24.52 -20.49
C HIS A 216 29.46 25.22 -19.36
N TRP A 217 29.13 24.89 -18.11
CA TRP A 217 29.76 25.47 -16.91
C TRP A 217 30.82 24.54 -16.34
N VAL A 218 32.00 25.08 -16.04
CA VAL A 218 33.10 24.40 -15.37
C VAL A 218 33.16 24.92 -13.94
N TRP A 219 33.10 24.02 -12.96
CA TRP A 219 33.33 24.38 -11.57
C TRP A 219 34.82 24.55 -11.32
N VAL A 220 35.22 25.74 -10.90
CA VAL A 220 36.62 26.08 -10.63
C VAL A 220 36.77 26.43 -9.16
N LEU A 221 37.67 25.71 -8.50
CA LEU A 221 38.15 26.04 -7.16
C LEU A 221 39.31 27.02 -7.28
N VAL A 222 39.13 28.19 -6.69
CA VAL A 222 40.12 29.27 -6.70
C VAL A 222 40.75 29.39 -5.32
N ARG A 223 42.07 29.18 -5.28
CA ARG A 223 42.89 29.31 -4.07
C ARG A 223 44.00 30.30 -4.31
N GLY A 224 44.02 31.40 -3.57
CA GLY A 224 45.06 32.41 -3.71
C GLY A 224 45.46 33.07 -2.41
N LYS A 225 46.61 33.73 -2.40
CA LYS A 225 47.12 34.51 -1.28
C LYS A 225 47.68 35.83 -1.77
N VAL A 226 47.61 36.86 -0.93
CA VAL A 226 48.31 38.12 -1.20
C VAL A 226 49.80 37.86 -1.03
N VAL A 227 50.58 38.14 -2.07
CA VAL A 227 52.02 37.88 -2.11
C VAL A 227 52.84 39.15 -2.00
N GLU A 228 52.25 40.30 -2.29
CA GLU A 228 52.88 41.60 -2.20
C GLU A 228 51.92 42.64 -1.64
N TRP A 229 52.43 43.52 -0.79
CA TRP A 229 51.69 44.56 -0.09
C TRP A 229 52.29 45.92 -0.40
N HIS A 230 51.46 46.92 -0.63
CA HIS A 230 51.91 48.31 -0.69
C HIS A 230 52.27 48.83 0.71
N PRO A 231 53.08 49.90 0.82
CA PRO A 231 53.42 50.53 2.10
C PRO A 231 52.21 51.05 2.90
N ASP A 232 51.08 51.31 2.24
CA ASP A 232 49.80 51.73 2.84
C ASP A 232 48.93 50.56 3.33
N GLY A 233 49.42 49.31 3.17
CA GLY A 233 48.74 48.09 3.58
C GLY A 233 47.76 47.50 2.57
N ARG A 234 47.52 48.14 1.41
CA ARG A 234 46.65 47.55 0.37
C ARG A 234 47.37 46.42 -0.39
N PRO A 235 46.67 45.37 -0.84
CA PRO A 235 47.29 44.28 -1.59
C PRO A 235 47.81 44.80 -2.94
N ALA A 236 49.09 44.58 -3.25
CA ALA A 236 49.69 44.95 -4.52
C ALA A 236 49.60 43.84 -5.57
N ARG A 237 49.67 42.58 -5.11
CA ARG A 237 49.68 41.40 -5.97
C ARG A 237 49.12 40.19 -5.24
N VAL A 238 48.25 39.45 -5.91
CA VAL A 238 47.58 38.25 -5.38
C VAL A 238 47.80 37.11 -6.36
N MET A 239 48.39 36.01 -5.90
CA MET A 239 48.66 34.85 -6.76
C MET A 239 47.94 33.62 -6.23
N GLY A 240 47.55 32.73 -7.15
CA GLY A 240 46.85 31.51 -6.80
C GLY A 240 46.72 30.51 -7.93
N LEU A 241 45.91 29.49 -7.67
CA LEU A 241 45.59 28.40 -8.58
C LEU A 241 44.08 28.36 -8.86
N HIS A 242 43.75 27.93 -10.08
CA HIS A 242 42.45 27.48 -10.52
C HIS A 242 42.53 25.97 -10.71
N THR A 243 41.71 25.23 -9.97
CA THR A 243 41.58 23.77 -10.10
C THR A 243 40.19 23.44 -10.64
N ASN A 244 40.11 22.64 -11.70
CA ASN A 244 38.82 22.14 -12.19
C ASN A 244 38.27 21.08 -11.21
N VAL A 245 37.10 21.35 -10.63
CA VAL A 245 36.42 20.45 -9.68
C VAL A 245 35.07 19.96 -10.20
N THR A 246 34.83 20.05 -11.52
CA THR A 246 33.55 19.70 -12.15
C THR A 246 33.18 18.23 -11.94
N GLU A 247 34.09 17.28 -12.17
CA GLU A 247 33.82 15.84 -11.98
C GLU A 247 33.46 15.52 -10.54
N LYS A 248 34.17 16.11 -9.58
CA LYS A 248 33.87 15.96 -8.15
C LYS A 248 32.46 16.45 -7.82
N LYS A 249 32.07 17.62 -8.31
CA LYS A 249 30.73 18.18 -8.10
C LYS A 249 29.63 17.34 -8.74
N GLN A 250 29.87 16.77 -9.92
CA GLN A 250 28.93 15.87 -10.58
C GLN A 250 28.75 14.58 -9.76
N ALA A 251 29.83 13.96 -9.28
CA ALA A 251 29.75 12.77 -8.43
C ALA A 251 29.01 13.03 -7.10
N GLU A 252 29.27 14.17 -6.45
CA GLU A 252 28.54 14.58 -5.23
C GLU A 252 27.04 14.75 -5.49
N LEU A 253 26.68 15.38 -6.62
CA LEU A 253 25.30 15.57 -7.02
C LEU A 253 24.61 14.24 -7.38
N GLU A 254 25.28 13.38 -8.15
CA GLU A 254 24.76 12.05 -8.52
C GLU A 254 24.53 11.19 -7.27
N LEU A 255 25.46 11.18 -6.32
CA LEU A 255 25.29 10.45 -5.06
C LEU A 255 24.10 11.02 -4.27
N HIS A 256 23.96 12.34 -4.22
CA HIS A 256 22.83 12.98 -3.56
C HIS A 256 21.50 12.62 -4.23
N GLN A 257 21.45 12.65 -5.56
CA GLN A 257 20.28 12.25 -6.36
C GLN A 257 19.94 10.77 -6.18
N GLN A 258 20.93 9.89 -6.19
CA GLN A 258 20.73 8.45 -5.94
C GLN A 258 20.19 8.20 -4.54
N LYS A 259 20.73 8.88 -3.52
CA LYS A 259 20.21 8.77 -2.14
C LYS A 259 18.77 9.27 -2.04
N GLN A 260 18.47 10.42 -2.63
CA GLN A 260 17.10 10.94 -2.68
C GLN A 260 16.14 10.01 -3.44
N MET A 261 16.59 9.43 -4.55
CA MET A 261 15.78 8.47 -5.32
C MET A 261 15.49 7.21 -4.51
N LEU A 262 16.49 6.65 -3.82
CA LEU A 262 16.30 5.49 -2.94
C LEU A 262 15.32 5.81 -1.81
N ASP A 263 15.46 6.98 -1.16
CA ASP A 263 14.52 7.44 -0.14
C ASP A 263 13.11 7.59 -0.72
N GLN A 264 12.95 8.17 -1.91
CA GLN A 264 11.62 8.29 -2.55
C GLN A 264 11.00 6.92 -2.89
N LEU A 265 11.80 5.98 -3.39
CA LEU A 265 11.33 4.63 -3.72
C LEU A 265 10.85 3.88 -2.47
N THR A 266 11.59 3.95 -1.36
CA THR A 266 11.17 3.28 -0.12
C THR A 266 9.90 3.88 0.46
N HIS A 267 9.69 5.19 0.33
CA HIS A 267 8.45 5.85 0.77
C HIS A 267 7.23 5.55 -0.11
N GLN A 268 7.41 5.05 -1.34
CA GLN A 268 6.32 4.70 -2.25
C GLN A 268 5.85 3.24 -2.14
N VAL A 269 6.64 2.36 -1.51
CA VAL A 269 6.23 0.96 -1.30
C VAL A 269 5.05 0.96 -0.32
N PRO A 270 3.88 0.40 -0.63
CA PRO A 270 2.75 0.39 0.30
C PRO A 270 3.02 -0.61 1.44
N GLY A 271 3.67 -0.16 2.51
CA GLY A 271 4.09 -0.98 3.66
C GLY A 271 5.48 -0.59 4.15
N MET A 272 5.82 -1.06 5.35
CA MET A 272 7.08 -0.72 6.02
C MET A 272 8.18 -1.70 5.64
N LEU A 273 9.31 -1.15 5.20
CA LEU A 273 10.57 -1.86 5.03
C LEU A 273 11.41 -1.77 6.30
N SER A 274 12.00 -2.90 6.68
CA SER A 274 12.87 -3.03 7.84
C SER A 274 14.04 -3.95 7.52
N GLN A 275 15.19 -3.67 8.13
CA GLN A 275 16.36 -4.52 8.09
C GLN A 275 16.84 -4.76 9.51
N PHE A 276 17.08 -6.03 9.83
CA PHE A 276 17.67 -6.45 11.09
C PHE A 276 18.94 -7.25 10.83
N THR A 277 19.88 -7.21 11.76
CA THR A 277 21.06 -8.07 11.76
C THR A 277 21.03 -8.90 13.03
N LEU A 278 20.99 -10.23 12.87
CA LEU A 278 21.23 -11.18 13.95
C LEU A 278 22.73 -11.45 14.02
N HIS A 279 23.35 -11.00 15.10
CA HIS A 279 24.75 -11.25 15.39
C HIS A 279 24.96 -12.69 15.89
N PRO A 280 26.15 -13.29 15.71
CA PRO A 280 26.47 -14.63 16.23
C PRO A 280 26.32 -14.75 17.76
N SER A 281 26.36 -13.63 18.49
CA SER A 281 26.10 -13.56 19.94
C SER A 281 24.64 -13.84 20.31
N GLY A 282 23.72 -13.81 19.34
CA GLY A 282 22.27 -13.90 19.54
C GLY A 282 21.59 -12.53 19.66
N ASP A 283 22.34 -11.44 19.59
CA ASP A 283 21.80 -10.07 19.63
C ASP A 283 21.17 -9.70 18.29
N VAL A 284 19.98 -9.08 18.33
CA VAL A 284 19.28 -8.58 17.15
C VAL A 284 19.37 -7.06 17.12
N GLU A 285 19.99 -6.54 16.07
CA GLU A 285 20.14 -5.11 15.84
C GLU A 285 19.23 -4.66 14.68
N MET A 286 18.43 -3.61 14.89
CA MET A 286 17.66 -3.01 13.80
C MET A 286 18.57 -2.02 13.04
N THR A 287 19.03 -2.41 11.85
CA THR A 287 19.97 -1.61 11.06
C THR A 287 19.28 -0.59 10.16
N TYR A 288 18.04 -0.87 9.74
CA TYR A 288 17.24 0.04 8.93
C TYR A 288 15.75 -0.12 9.22
N ILE A 289 15.02 0.98 9.21
CA ILE A 289 13.56 0.99 9.17
C ILE A 289 13.12 2.27 8.46
N ASP A 290 12.18 2.14 7.54
CA ASP A 290 11.68 3.30 6.82
C ASP A 290 10.72 4.15 7.68
N GLY A 291 10.31 5.31 7.15
CA GLY A 291 9.44 6.24 7.85
C GLY A 291 8.00 5.76 8.03
N GLN A 292 7.57 4.71 7.32
CA GLN A 292 6.18 4.23 7.33
C GLN A 292 5.80 3.52 8.63
N ILE A 293 6.79 3.14 9.43
CA ILE A 293 6.60 2.71 10.82
C ILE A 293 5.74 3.70 11.63
N THR A 294 5.86 4.99 11.36
CA THR A 294 5.08 6.01 12.08
C THR A 294 3.59 5.90 11.78
N ALA A 295 3.23 5.63 10.52
CA ALA A 295 1.84 5.48 10.11
C ALA A 295 1.23 4.15 10.60
N LEU A 296 2.02 3.07 10.63
CA LEU A 296 1.58 1.74 11.01
C LEU A 296 1.56 1.54 12.53
N PHE A 297 2.65 1.87 13.22
CA PHE A 297 2.85 1.58 14.64
C PHE A 297 2.73 2.82 15.54
N GLY A 298 2.70 4.04 14.99
CA GLY A 298 2.65 5.28 15.78
C GLY A 298 3.98 5.66 16.44
N VAL A 299 5.07 4.99 16.08
CA VAL A 299 6.42 5.18 16.64
C VAL A 299 7.35 5.68 15.54
N THR A 300 8.26 6.60 15.86
CA THR A 300 9.22 7.10 14.86
C THR A 300 10.32 6.07 14.56
N ALA A 301 10.92 6.17 13.37
CA ALA A 301 12.02 5.29 12.97
C ALA A 301 13.25 5.36 13.91
N GLU A 302 13.47 6.50 14.58
CA GLU A 302 14.56 6.67 15.55
C GLU A 302 14.25 5.97 16.87
N GLU A 303 13.04 6.14 17.40
CA GLU A 303 12.58 5.49 18.64
C GLU A 303 12.57 3.96 18.49
N ALA A 304 12.10 3.45 17.35
CA ALA A 304 12.05 2.02 17.08
C ALA A 304 13.44 1.40 16.95
N ARG A 305 14.42 2.13 16.39
CA ARG A 305 15.81 1.69 16.29
C ARG A 305 16.49 1.67 17.65
N ALA A 306 16.19 2.65 18.50
CA ALA A 306 16.70 2.73 19.87
C ALA A 306 16.09 1.66 20.78
N ASN A 307 14.82 1.30 20.58
CA ASN A 307 14.13 0.27 21.34
C ASN A 307 13.17 -0.56 20.47
N PRO A 308 13.66 -1.65 19.86
CA PRO A 308 12.84 -2.54 19.03
C PRO A 308 11.66 -3.18 19.76
N MET A 309 11.68 -3.25 21.10
CA MET A 309 10.56 -3.79 21.88
C MET A 309 9.30 -2.93 21.82
N LEU A 310 9.40 -1.66 21.40
CA LEU A 310 8.23 -0.80 21.20
C LEU A 310 7.24 -1.39 20.18
N LEU A 311 7.75 -2.12 19.18
CA LEU A 311 6.92 -2.79 18.17
C LEU A 311 6.14 -3.97 18.76
N ALA A 312 6.76 -4.72 19.67
CA ALA A 312 6.14 -5.87 20.32
C ALA A 312 4.97 -5.48 21.22
N LYS A 313 4.99 -4.25 21.79
CA LYS A 313 3.93 -3.74 22.68
C LYS A 313 2.58 -3.59 21.96
N ASN A 314 2.59 -3.22 20.69
CA ASN A 314 1.38 -2.94 19.92
C ASN A 314 0.83 -4.18 19.20
N ILE A 315 1.51 -5.32 19.28
CA ILE A 315 1.01 -6.58 18.72
C ILE A 315 -0.01 -7.19 19.68
N HIS A 316 -1.08 -7.77 19.14
CA HIS A 316 -2.11 -8.43 19.93
C HIS A 316 -1.50 -9.56 20.79
N PRO A 317 -1.85 -9.65 22.11
CA PRO A 317 -1.22 -10.60 23.03
C PRO A 317 -1.28 -12.07 22.56
N ASP A 318 -2.43 -12.49 22.00
CA ASP A 318 -2.61 -13.85 21.48
C ASP A 318 -1.69 -14.18 20.28
N ASP A 319 -1.26 -13.16 19.52
CA ASP A 319 -0.48 -13.36 18.31
C ASP A 319 1.02 -13.26 18.57
N LEU A 320 1.45 -12.53 19.61
CA LEU A 320 2.86 -12.23 19.88
C LEU A 320 3.72 -13.49 20.05
N ALA A 321 3.26 -14.46 20.85
CA ALA A 321 4.01 -15.69 21.11
C ALA A 321 4.19 -16.52 19.83
N SER A 322 3.11 -16.69 19.07
CA SER A 322 3.10 -17.44 17.81
C SER A 322 3.93 -16.75 16.72
N LEU A 323 3.88 -15.41 16.66
CA LEU A 323 4.67 -14.60 15.74
C LEU A 323 6.17 -14.79 15.97
N ILE A 324 6.62 -14.68 17.22
CA ILE A 324 8.04 -14.85 17.58
C ILE A 324 8.49 -16.28 17.27
N ALA A 325 7.70 -17.28 17.64
CA ALA A 325 8.03 -18.69 17.40
C ALA A 325 8.17 -18.98 15.90
N SER A 326 7.18 -18.61 15.09
CA SER A 326 7.18 -18.80 13.64
C SER A 326 8.37 -18.11 12.96
N ARG A 327 8.68 -16.86 13.37
CA ARG A 327 9.81 -16.12 12.80
C ARG A 327 11.16 -16.74 13.17
N THR A 328 11.29 -17.21 14.41
CA THR A 328 12.51 -17.87 14.89
C THR A 328 12.76 -19.19 14.17
N GLU A 329 11.70 -19.97 13.95
CA GLU A 329 11.75 -21.22 13.18
C GLU A 329 12.16 -20.96 11.73
N ALA A 330 11.52 -20.01 11.05
CA ALA A 330 11.87 -19.65 9.67
C ALA A 330 13.32 -19.14 9.55
N ALA A 331 13.79 -18.34 10.53
CA ALA A 331 15.18 -17.89 10.58
C ALA A 331 16.17 -19.05 10.75
N ALA A 332 15.86 -20.02 11.61
CA ALA A 332 16.70 -21.20 11.84
C ALA A 332 16.82 -22.10 10.60
N HIS A 333 15.77 -22.15 9.78
CA HIS A 333 15.74 -22.93 8.54
C HIS A 333 16.12 -22.13 7.29
N MET A 334 16.37 -20.81 7.41
CA MET A 334 16.64 -19.90 6.29
C MET A 334 15.52 -19.88 5.23
N GLU A 335 14.27 -20.04 5.67
CA GLU A 335 13.10 -20.03 4.80
C GLU A 335 12.49 -18.64 4.69
N ASN A 336 11.72 -18.40 3.63
CA ASN A 336 10.92 -17.18 3.56
C ASN A 336 9.86 -17.25 4.66
N TRP A 337 9.82 -16.23 5.52
CA TRP A 337 8.81 -16.11 6.56
C TRP A 337 7.66 -15.26 6.07
N GLU A 338 6.43 -15.73 6.27
CA GLU A 338 5.20 -14.98 5.99
C GLU A 338 4.23 -15.24 7.14
N TYR A 339 3.70 -14.18 7.73
CA TYR A 339 2.78 -14.31 8.86
C TYR A 339 1.82 -13.13 8.97
N ARG A 340 0.54 -13.42 9.20
CA ARG A 340 -0.49 -12.42 9.48
C ARG A 340 -0.75 -12.32 10.98
N TYR A 341 -0.76 -11.10 11.50
CA TYR A 341 -0.97 -10.84 12.91
C TYR A 341 -1.73 -9.54 13.14
N ARG A 342 -2.36 -9.43 14.30
CA ARG A 342 -3.15 -8.27 14.68
C ARG A 342 -2.27 -7.25 15.40
N LEU A 343 -2.40 -6.01 14.96
CA LEU A 343 -1.91 -4.83 15.66
C LEU A 343 -3.07 -4.18 16.41
N MET A 344 -2.83 -3.80 17.67
CA MET A 344 -3.76 -2.99 18.46
C MET A 344 -3.22 -1.58 18.59
N SER A 345 -4.03 -0.60 18.19
CA SER A 345 -3.74 0.80 18.48
C SER A 345 -4.00 1.11 19.96
N GLU A 346 -3.51 2.26 20.44
CA GLU A 346 -3.85 2.76 21.77
C GLU A 346 -5.35 3.07 21.95
N SER A 347 -6.09 3.30 20.84
CA SER A 347 -7.54 3.51 20.86
C SER A 347 -8.36 2.21 20.88
N GLY A 348 -7.70 1.04 20.81
CA GLY A 348 -8.35 -0.28 20.77
C GLY A 348 -8.81 -0.72 19.37
N GLU A 349 -8.43 0.02 18.32
CA GLU A 349 -8.65 -0.40 16.94
C GLU A 349 -7.73 -1.56 16.59
N VAL A 350 -8.28 -2.60 15.96
CA VAL A 350 -7.52 -3.77 15.50
C VAL A 350 -7.23 -3.64 14.01
N ARG A 351 -5.95 -3.64 13.65
CA ARG A 351 -5.48 -3.70 12.27
C ARG A 351 -4.82 -5.05 12.00
N TRP A 352 -4.90 -5.53 10.77
CA TRP A 352 -4.23 -6.75 10.34
C TRP A 352 -2.97 -6.39 9.57
N LEU A 353 -1.84 -6.89 10.04
CA LEU A 353 -0.55 -6.74 9.36
C LEU A 353 -0.12 -8.09 8.77
N GLU A 354 0.49 -8.04 7.60
CA GLU A 354 1.17 -9.17 6.97
C GLU A 354 2.67 -8.88 6.93
N GLY A 355 3.43 -9.66 7.68
CA GLY A 355 4.88 -9.59 7.71
C GLY A 355 5.48 -10.63 6.77
N VAL A 356 6.35 -10.19 5.87
CA VAL A 356 7.18 -11.05 5.02
C VAL A 356 8.64 -10.80 5.36
N SER A 357 9.45 -11.84 5.49
CA SER A 357 10.89 -11.69 5.74
C SER A 357 11.74 -12.69 4.98
N ARG A 358 12.89 -12.21 4.51
CA ARG A 358 13.95 -13.03 3.92
C ARG A 358 15.23 -12.91 4.74
N PHE A 359 15.88 -14.06 4.96
CA PHE A 359 17.11 -14.18 5.73
C PHE A 359 18.30 -14.41 4.79
N ILE A 360 19.38 -13.64 4.98
CA ILE A 360 20.59 -13.73 4.17
C ILE A 360 21.81 -13.87 5.10
N PRO A 361 22.50 -15.02 5.09
CA PRO A 361 23.72 -15.19 5.87
C PRO A 361 24.85 -14.32 5.34
N GLN A 362 25.66 -13.77 6.23
CA GLN A 362 26.83 -12.96 5.92
C GLN A 362 28.13 -13.76 6.14
N SER A 363 29.21 -13.29 5.53
CA SER A 363 30.53 -13.92 5.64
C SER A 363 31.12 -13.88 7.05
N ASP A 364 30.67 -12.96 7.91
CA ASP A 364 31.09 -12.83 9.32
C ASP A 364 30.31 -13.73 10.29
N GLY A 365 29.39 -14.55 9.77
CA GLY A 365 28.52 -15.43 10.55
C GLY A 365 27.25 -14.76 11.08
N SER A 366 27.05 -13.46 10.86
CA SER A 366 25.78 -12.79 11.13
C SER A 366 24.74 -13.15 10.06
N THR A 367 23.45 -12.90 10.34
CA THR A 367 22.37 -13.07 9.37
C THR A 367 21.60 -11.77 9.24
N VAL A 368 21.49 -11.24 8.02
CA VAL A 368 20.73 -10.02 7.72
C VAL A 368 19.32 -10.39 7.28
N TRP A 369 18.33 -9.74 7.86
CA TRP A 369 16.91 -10.01 7.68
C TRP A 369 16.28 -8.81 6.99
N TYR A 370 15.67 -9.02 5.84
CA TYR A 370 14.90 -8.00 5.13
C TYR A 370 13.42 -8.26 5.36
N GLY A 371 12.78 -7.37 6.11
CA GLY A 371 11.36 -7.45 6.47
C GLY A 371 10.54 -6.43 5.70
N TYR A 372 9.41 -6.88 5.16
CA TYR A 372 8.34 -6.04 4.65
C TYR A 372 7.08 -6.27 5.49
N THR A 373 6.37 -5.21 5.86
CA THR A 373 5.13 -5.32 6.62
C THR A 373 4.04 -4.46 5.98
N ALA A 374 3.00 -5.11 5.48
CA ALA A 374 1.85 -4.46 4.86
C ALA A 374 0.67 -4.38 5.83
N ASP A 375 -0.14 -3.33 5.73
CA ASP A 375 -1.49 -3.33 6.29
C ASP A 375 -2.43 -4.04 5.31
N VAL A 376 -3.00 -5.16 5.77
CA VAL A 376 -3.93 -6.00 5.00
C VAL A 376 -5.34 -5.97 5.59
N THR A 377 -5.66 -4.98 6.43
CA THR A 377 -6.95 -4.86 7.12
C THR A 377 -8.12 -4.89 6.15
N ASP A 378 -8.09 -4.07 5.09
CA ASP A 378 -9.17 -4.02 4.09
C ASP A 378 -9.37 -5.35 3.36
N SER A 379 -8.26 -6.04 3.02
CA SER A 379 -8.32 -7.36 2.38
C SER A 379 -8.94 -8.40 3.30
N VAL A 380 -8.54 -8.43 4.57
CA VAL A 380 -9.09 -9.37 5.57
C VAL A 380 -10.56 -9.07 5.83
N LEU A 381 -10.96 -7.81 5.95
CA LEU A 381 -12.36 -7.42 6.13
C LEU A 381 -13.21 -7.77 4.91
N ALA A 382 -12.69 -7.59 3.69
CA ALA A 382 -13.37 -7.99 2.46
C ALA A 382 -13.57 -9.50 2.40
N GLU A 383 -12.54 -10.29 2.73
CA GLU A 383 -12.61 -11.75 2.80
C GLU A 383 -13.64 -12.20 3.85
N GLN A 384 -13.63 -11.59 5.04
CA GLN A 384 -14.61 -11.88 6.09
C GLN A 384 -16.04 -11.53 5.67
N LYS A 385 -16.24 -10.38 5.02
CA LYS A 385 -17.55 -9.97 4.50
C LYS A 385 -18.05 -10.94 3.44
N GLN A 386 -17.18 -11.38 2.53
CA GLN A 386 -17.51 -12.38 1.51
C GLN A 386 -17.89 -13.71 2.16
N ARG A 387 -17.10 -14.16 3.15
CA ARG A 387 -17.37 -15.40 3.90
C ARG A 387 -18.68 -15.31 4.67
N LEU A 388 -18.98 -14.18 5.28
CA LEU A 388 -20.23 -13.94 5.99
C LEU A 388 -21.42 -13.93 5.03
N ALA A 389 -21.31 -13.25 3.88
CA ALA A 389 -22.35 -13.24 2.84
C ALA A 389 -22.63 -14.65 2.31
N ALA A 390 -21.58 -15.43 2.03
CA ALA A 390 -21.70 -16.84 1.62
C ALA A 390 -22.34 -17.70 2.72
N SER A 391 -21.99 -17.45 3.99
CA SER A 391 -22.59 -18.13 5.14
C SER A 391 -24.08 -17.81 5.30
N VAL A 392 -24.48 -16.54 5.13
CA VAL A 392 -25.89 -16.13 5.15
C VAL A 392 -26.63 -16.86 4.03
N PHE A 393 -26.11 -16.82 2.81
CA PHE A 393 -26.71 -17.53 1.67
C PHE A 393 -26.88 -19.03 1.95
N ALA A 394 -25.85 -19.70 2.50
CA ALA A 394 -25.85 -21.14 2.73
C ALA A 394 -26.71 -21.61 3.93
N HIS A 395 -26.87 -20.78 4.96
CA HIS A 395 -27.46 -21.20 6.25
C HIS A 395 -28.78 -20.49 6.59
N THR A 396 -29.38 -19.73 5.68
CA THR A 396 -30.74 -19.19 5.88
C THR A 396 -31.79 -20.29 5.86
N HIS A 397 -32.83 -20.13 6.69
CA HIS A 397 -34.03 -20.99 6.69
C HIS A 397 -35.06 -20.58 5.61
N GLU A 398 -34.73 -19.58 4.80
CA GLU A 398 -35.48 -19.22 3.60
C GLU A 398 -34.74 -19.76 2.37
N ALA A 399 -35.53 -20.26 1.41
CA ALA A 399 -35.02 -20.61 0.10
C ALA A 399 -34.70 -19.33 -0.66
N ILE A 400 -33.48 -19.25 -1.17
CA ILE A 400 -33.00 -18.12 -1.96
C ILE A 400 -32.66 -18.63 -3.35
N PHE A 401 -33.12 -17.92 -4.37
CA PHE A 401 -32.61 -18.05 -5.72
C PHE A 401 -32.38 -16.69 -6.35
N ILE A 402 -31.38 -16.62 -7.21
CA ILE A 402 -31.00 -15.40 -7.94
C ILE A 402 -31.19 -15.69 -9.42
N THR A 403 -31.73 -14.72 -10.17
CA THR A 403 -31.86 -14.79 -11.62
C THR A 403 -31.08 -13.66 -12.31
N ASP A 404 -30.78 -13.85 -13.59
CA ASP A 404 -30.36 -12.76 -14.49
C ASP A 404 -31.54 -11.86 -14.87
N ALA A 405 -31.27 -10.85 -15.71
CA ALA A 405 -32.28 -9.92 -16.24
C ALA A 405 -33.36 -10.61 -17.10
N ASP A 406 -33.05 -11.77 -17.70
CA ASP A 406 -33.98 -12.59 -18.49
C ASP A 406 -34.72 -13.63 -17.63
N SER A 407 -34.71 -13.47 -16.30
CA SER A 407 -35.36 -14.38 -15.34
C SER A 407 -34.88 -15.84 -15.41
N LYS A 408 -33.64 -16.08 -15.86
CA LYS A 408 -32.97 -17.39 -15.75
C LYS A 408 -32.22 -17.50 -14.43
N ILE A 409 -32.41 -18.63 -13.76
CA ILE A 409 -31.82 -18.88 -12.45
C ILE A 409 -30.31 -19.04 -12.60
N ILE A 410 -29.54 -18.19 -11.91
CA ILE A 410 -28.08 -18.26 -11.89
C ILE A 410 -27.58 -19.02 -10.67
N GLU A 411 -28.30 -18.94 -9.55
CA GLU A 411 -27.84 -19.50 -8.29
C GLU A 411 -29.02 -19.83 -7.37
N ILE A 412 -28.87 -20.87 -6.56
CA ILE A 412 -29.82 -21.28 -5.53
C ILE A 412 -29.08 -21.63 -4.24
N ASN A 413 -29.70 -21.42 -3.09
CA ASN A 413 -29.16 -21.89 -1.83
C ASN A 413 -29.60 -23.34 -1.48
N PRO A 414 -28.98 -24.00 -0.48
CA PRO A 414 -29.37 -25.35 -0.08
C PRO A 414 -30.85 -25.47 0.35
N MET A 415 -31.40 -24.43 0.99
CA MET A 415 -32.80 -24.43 1.44
C MET A 415 -33.78 -24.49 0.26
N PHE A 416 -33.46 -23.88 -0.88
CA PHE A 416 -34.22 -24.02 -2.11
C PHE A 416 -34.37 -25.48 -2.52
N THR A 417 -33.27 -26.24 -2.48
CA THR A 417 -33.27 -27.67 -2.81
C THR A 417 -34.11 -28.46 -1.80
N GLN A 418 -34.03 -28.13 -0.51
CA GLN A 418 -34.81 -28.80 0.54
C GLN A 418 -36.32 -28.58 0.39
N ILE A 419 -36.75 -27.36 0.04
CA ILE A 419 -38.19 -27.07 -0.12
C ILE A 419 -38.74 -27.62 -1.43
N THR A 420 -38.05 -27.39 -2.55
CA THR A 420 -38.57 -27.68 -3.89
C THR A 420 -38.23 -29.09 -4.39
N GLY A 421 -37.12 -29.67 -3.90
CA GLY A 421 -36.57 -30.93 -4.39
C GLY A 421 -35.71 -30.83 -5.65
N TYR A 422 -35.54 -29.64 -6.23
CA TYR A 422 -34.66 -29.42 -7.39
C TYR A 422 -33.23 -29.11 -6.95
N SER A 423 -32.27 -29.80 -7.53
CA SER A 423 -30.84 -29.51 -7.31
C SER A 423 -30.35 -28.37 -8.21
N ALA A 424 -29.24 -27.74 -7.83
CA ALA A 424 -28.64 -26.65 -8.60
C ALA A 424 -28.31 -27.07 -10.04
N ALA A 425 -27.80 -28.29 -10.22
CA ALA A 425 -27.45 -28.83 -11.54
C ALA A 425 -28.67 -29.00 -12.49
N GLU A 426 -29.88 -29.07 -11.94
CA GLU A 426 -31.11 -29.26 -12.73
C GLU A 426 -31.78 -27.94 -13.10
N ILE A 427 -31.68 -26.93 -12.22
CA ILE A 427 -32.46 -25.70 -12.34
C ILE A 427 -31.63 -24.46 -12.70
N VAL A 428 -30.32 -24.45 -12.42
CA VAL A 428 -29.46 -23.34 -12.85
C VAL A 428 -29.40 -23.30 -14.38
N GLY A 429 -29.60 -22.11 -14.94
CA GLY A 429 -29.76 -21.83 -16.37
C GLY A 429 -31.19 -21.96 -16.89
N GLN A 430 -32.13 -22.51 -16.11
CA GLN A 430 -33.54 -22.59 -16.49
C GLN A 430 -34.27 -21.29 -16.17
N HIS A 431 -35.30 -20.99 -16.96
CA HIS A 431 -36.18 -19.85 -16.70
C HIS A 431 -37.06 -20.13 -15.46
N VAL A 432 -37.31 -19.12 -14.63
CA VAL A 432 -38.10 -19.27 -13.38
C VAL A 432 -39.51 -19.85 -13.62
N SER A 433 -40.06 -19.65 -14.82
CA SER A 433 -41.34 -20.25 -15.22
C SER A 433 -41.35 -21.78 -15.19
N ALA A 434 -40.19 -22.45 -15.26
CA ALA A 434 -40.09 -23.90 -15.11
C ALA A 434 -40.44 -24.39 -13.69
N LEU A 435 -40.33 -23.53 -12.69
CA LEU A 435 -40.73 -23.82 -11.30
C LEU A 435 -42.22 -23.55 -11.04
N LEU A 436 -42.86 -22.83 -11.96
CA LEU A 436 -44.26 -22.48 -11.86
C LEU A 436 -45.09 -23.71 -12.28
N SER A 437 -45.96 -24.16 -11.37
CA SER A 437 -46.90 -25.23 -11.67
C SER A 437 -47.83 -24.83 -12.82
N SER A 438 -48.40 -25.80 -13.53
CA SER A 438 -49.48 -25.57 -14.51
C SER A 438 -50.76 -24.97 -13.88
N VAL A 439 -50.79 -24.77 -12.56
CA VAL A 439 -51.89 -24.18 -11.77
C VAL A 439 -51.60 -22.71 -11.44
N LEU A 440 -50.42 -22.17 -11.80
CA LEU A 440 -50.15 -20.75 -11.67
C LEU A 440 -50.88 -19.96 -12.76
N ASP A 441 -51.70 -19.04 -12.29
CA ASP A 441 -52.39 -18.01 -13.05
C ASP A 441 -51.33 -17.15 -13.76
N GLU A 442 -51.27 -17.14 -15.10
CA GLU A 442 -50.39 -16.23 -15.87
C GLU A 442 -50.51 -14.77 -15.38
N ALA A 443 -51.67 -14.43 -14.82
CA ALA A 443 -51.95 -13.18 -14.14
C ALA A 443 -50.96 -12.85 -13.02
N LEU A 444 -50.52 -13.83 -12.22
CA LEU A 444 -49.57 -13.60 -11.13
C LEU A 444 -48.19 -13.26 -11.67
N TYR A 445 -47.73 -13.94 -12.72
CA TYR A 445 -46.43 -13.67 -13.33
C TYR A 445 -46.37 -12.24 -13.88
N HIS A 446 -47.37 -11.83 -14.66
CA HIS A 446 -47.46 -10.45 -15.16
C HIS A 446 -47.62 -9.42 -14.03
N GLN A 447 -48.27 -9.78 -12.93
CA GLN A 447 -48.34 -8.91 -11.75
C GLN A 447 -46.97 -8.70 -11.11
N VAL A 448 -46.19 -9.77 -10.95
CA VAL A 448 -44.82 -9.72 -10.40
C VAL A 448 -43.94 -8.84 -11.29
N GLU A 449 -43.92 -9.11 -12.59
CA GLU A 449 -43.13 -8.39 -13.59
C GLU A 449 -43.43 -6.88 -13.55
N LYS A 450 -44.72 -6.51 -13.60
CA LYS A 450 -45.15 -5.11 -13.52
C LYS A 450 -44.77 -4.44 -12.20
N CYS A 451 -44.87 -5.15 -11.08
CA CYS A 451 -44.47 -4.60 -9.78
C CYS A 451 -42.96 -4.41 -9.66
N LEU A 452 -42.16 -5.32 -10.24
CA LEU A 452 -40.71 -5.18 -10.30
C LEU A 452 -40.28 -3.97 -11.15
N GLU A 453 -40.95 -3.73 -12.28
CA GLU A 453 -40.71 -2.53 -13.11
C GLU A 453 -41.06 -1.22 -12.38
N GLN A 454 -42.17 -1.20 -11.63
CA GLN A 454 -42.69 0.02 -11.01
C GLN A 454 -42.04 0.35 -9.66
N ASN A 455 -41.83 -0.67 -8.82
CA ASN A 455 -41.47 -0.51 -7.41
C ASN A 455 -40.13 -1.15 -7.05
N GLY A 456 -39.54 -1.95 -7.95
CA GLY A 456 -38.29 -2.69 -7.71
C GLY A 456 -38.39 -3.86 -6.73
N PHE A 457 -39.59 -4.14 -6.19
CA PHE A 457 -39.85 -5.33 -5.40
C PHE A 457 -41.32 -5.77 -5.51
N TRP A 458 -41.55 -7.05 -5.26
CA TRP A 458 -42.88 -7.65 -5.13
C TRP A 458 -42.89 -8.65 -3.97
N GLN A 459 -44.01 -8.73 -3.26
CA GLN A 459 -44.21 -9.69 -2.18
C GLN A 459 -45.62 -10.28 -2.27
N GLY A 460 -45.73 -11.60 -2.10
CA GLY A 460 -47.02 -12.27 -2.12
C GLY A 460 -46.99 -13.73 -1.71
N GLU A 461 -48.16 -14.35 -1.75
CA GLU A 461 -48.36 -15.78 -1.55
C GLU A 461 -48.70 -16.43 -2.89
N ALA A 462 -48.04 -17.55 -3.20
CA ALA A 462 -48.24 -18.29 -4.44
C ALA A 462 -48.27 -19.80 -4.16
N TRP A 463 -48.90 -20.57 -5.04
CA TRP A 463 -48.85 -22.03 -4.98
C TRP A 463 -47.76 -22.54 -5.91
N GLY A 464 -46.75 -23.19 -5.34
CA GLY A 464 -45.69 -23.89 -6.08
C GLY A 464 -45.95 -25.39 -6.17
N THR A 465 -45.20 -26.07 -7.03
CA THR A 465 -45.18 -27.54 -7.10
C THR A 465 -43.77 -28.05 -6.85
N LYS A 466 -43.62 -28.94 -5.88
CA LYS A 466 -42.35 -29.64 -5.62
C LYS A 466 -42.05 -30.59 -6.77
N LYS A 467 -40.78 -30.98 -6.93
CA LYS A 467 -40.35 -31.96 -7.93
C LYS A 467 -41.15 -33.27 -7.90
N CYS A 468 -41.64 -33.69 -6.74
CA CYS A 468 -42.48 -34.87 -6.57
C CYS A 468 -43.95 -34.70 -6.99
N GLY A 469 -44.36 -33.51 -7.44
CA GLY A 469 -45.75 -33.20 -7.84
C GLY A 469 -46.63 -32.68 -6.70
N THR A 470 -46.15 -32.63 -5.46
CA THR A 470 -46.90 -32.10 -4.32
C THR A 470 -47.02 -30.58 -4.39
N LEU A 471 -48.24 -30.06 -4.28
CA LEU A 471 -48.50 -28.62 -4.16
C LEU A 471 -48.07 -28.10 -2.79
N TYR A 472 -47.48 -26.90 -2.77
CA TYR A 472 -47.13 -26.20 -1.55
C TYR A 472 -47.42 -24.70 -1.68
N CYS A 473 -47.82 -24.08 -0.58
CA CYS A 473 -48.03 -22.64 -0.52
C CYS A 473 -46.72 -21.98 -0.12
N GLN A 474 -46.21 -21.10 -0.95
CA GLN A 474 -45.01 -20.32 -0.70
C GLN A 474 -45.36 -18.85 -0.45
N ARG A 475 -44.75 -18.27 0.58
CA ARG A 475 -44.67 -16.82 0.72
C ARG A 475 -43.34 -16.37 0.16
N ILE A 476 -43.37 -15.55 -0.88
CA ILE A 476 -42.22 -15.18 -1.69
C ILE A 476 -42.09 -13.66 -1.79
N THR A 477 -40.86 -13.17 -1.68
CA THR A 477 -40.45 -11.80 -1.95
C THR A 477 -39.44 -11.82 -3.08
N VAL A 478 -39.63 -10.96 -4.08
CA VAL A 478 -38.72 -10.78 -5.21
C VAL A 478 -38.26 -9.34 -5.27
N SER A 479 -36.96 -9.10 -5.36
CA SER A 479 -36.35 -7.77 -5.41
C SER A 479 -35.42 -7.65 -6.61
N ALA A 480 -35.48 -6.53 -7.31
CA ALA A 480 -34.60 -6.22 -8.43
C ALA A 480 -33.28 -5.58 -7.96
N ILE A 481 -32.17 -5.99 -8.56
CA ILE A 481 -30.86 -5.36 -8.43
C ILE A 481 -30.57 -4.57 -9.69
N TYR A 482 -30.27 -3.29 -9.52
CA TYR A 482 -30.01 -2.37 -10.62
C TYR A 482 -28.51 -2.10 -10.79
N ASP A 483 -28.08 -1.84 -12.02
CA ASP A 483 -26.76 -1.27 -12.28
C ASP A 483 -26.72 0.25 -12.05
N ASN A 484 -25.55 0.85 -12.28
CA ASN A 484 -25.34 2.30 -12.19
C ASN A 484 -26.15 3.11 -13.23
N SER A 485 -26.71 2.47 -14.25
CA SER A 485 -27.58 3.10 -15.26
C SER A 485 -29.07 3.04 -14.89
N GLY A 486 -29.41 2.33 -13.81
CA GLY A 486 -30.79 2.11 -13.36
C GLY A 486 -31.49 0.95 -14.07
N ALA A 487 -30.77 0.13 -14.85
CA ALA A 487 -31.33 -1.05 -15.50
C ALA A 487 -31.25 -2.27 -14.56
N PRO A 488 -32.29 -3.12 -14.50
CA PRO A 488 -32.25 -4.34 -13.70
C PRO A 488 -31.24 -5.33 -14.29
N THR A 489 -30.32 -5.81 -13.46
CA THR A 489 -29.30 -6.80 -13.84
C THR A 489 -29.62 -8.19 -13.32
N HIS A 490 -30.20 -8.27 -12.12
CA HIS A 490 -30.50 -9.51 -11.43
C HIS A 490 -31.78 -9.36 -10.62
N PHE A 491 -32.44 -10.48 -10.32
CA PHE A 491 -33.52 -10.53 -9.34
C PHE A 491 -33.17 -11.52 -8.23
N ILE A 492 -33.35 -11.12 -6.98
CA ILE A 492 -33.22 -12.00 -5.82
C ILE A 492 -34.61 -12.35 -5.33
N ALA A 493 -34.90 -13.64 -5.25
CA ALA A 493 -36.13 -14.15 -4.68
C ALA A 493 -35.84 -14.94 -3.40
N LEU A 494 -36.62 -14.64 -2.35
CA LEU A 494 -36.59 -15.36 -1.08
C LEU A 494 -37.98 -15.92 -0.80
N PHE A 495 -38.09 -17.20 -0.45
CA PHE A 495 -39.37 -17.80 -0.10
C PHE A 495 -39.31 -18.83 1.02
N SER A 496 -40.45 -19.01 1.67
CA SER A 496 -40.68 -20.04 2.69
C SER A 496 -41.96 -20.85 2.40
N ASP A 497 -41.95 -22.13 2.76
CA ASP A 497 -43.11 -23.02 2.67
C ASP A 497 -44.04 -22.77 3.86
N ILE A 498 -45.19 -22.14 3.60
CA ILE A 498 -46.22 -21.83 4.61
C ILE A 498 -47.40 -22.80 4.56
N THR A 499 -47.27 -23.93 3.84
CA THR A 499 -48.35 -24.92 3.69
C THR A 499 -48.86 -25.41 5.04
N GLY A 500 -47.96 -25.73 5.97
CA GLY A 500 -48.32 -26.19 7.32
C GLY A 500 -49.08 -25.11 8.11
N PHE A 501 -48.68 -23.85 7.98
CA PHE A 501 -49.38 -22.73 8.60
C PHE A 501 -50.80 -22.56 8.05
N LYS A 502 -50.98 -22.62 6.72
CA LYS A 502 -52.31 -22.55 6.09
C LYS A 502 -53.21 -23.71 6.52
N GLN A 503 -52.69 -24.93 6.58
CA GLN A 503 -53.44 -26.10 7.06
C GLN A 503 -53.85 -25.94 8.53
N GLN A 504 -52.95 -25.42 9.36
CA GLN A 504 -53.24 -25.17 10.78
C GLN A 504 -54.29 -24.06 10.95
N GLN A 505 -54.20 -22.99 10.16
CA GLN A 505 -55.20 -21.92 10.12
C GLN A 505 -56.58 -22.47 9.76
N GLN A 506 -56.68 -23.24 8.68
CA GLN A 506 -57.94 -23.84 8.24
C GLN A 506 -58.52 -24.80 9.29
N LYS A 507 -57.66 -25.55 10.00
CA LYS A 507 -58.07 -26.41 11.11
C LYS A 507 -58.62 -25.62 12.29
N LEU A 508 -57.99 -24.50 12.65
CA LEU A 508 -58.47 -23.60 13.71
C LEU A 508 -59.81 -22.97 13.33
N GLU A 509 -59.97 -22.52 12.09
CA GLU A 509 -61.24 -22.00 11.56
C GLU A 509 -62.34 -23.08 11.64
N TYR A 510 -62.05 -24.31 11.21
CA TYR A 510 -63.00 -25.42 11.34
C TYR A 510 -63.38 -25.70 12.81
N GLN A 511 -62.41 -25.71 13.73
CA GLN A 511 -62.66 -25.91 15.16
C GLN A 511 -63.43 -24.74 15.82
N ALA A 512 -63.34 -23.53 15.29
CA ALA A 512 -64.11 -22.39 15.78
C ALA A 512 -65.61 -22.54 15.54
N TYR A 513 -66.01 -23.32 14.53
CA TYR A 513 -67.41 -23.51 14.12
C TYR A 513 -67.96 -24.94 14.32
N HIS A 514 -67.10 -25.93 14.59
CA HIS A 514 -67.49 -27.33 14.80
C HIS A 514 -67.08 -27.85 16.19
N ASP A 515 -67.87 -28.77 16.75
CA ASP A 515 -67.59 -29.50 17.98
C ASP A 515 -66.43 -30.48 17.77
N SER A 516 -65.42 -30.42 18.64
CA SER A 516 -64.16 -31.16 18.48
C SER A 516 -64.31 -32.68 18.59
N LEU A 517 -65.36 -33.16 19.25
CA LEU A 517 -65.60 -34.59 19.45
C LEU A 517 -66.44 -35.21 18.33
N THR A 518 -67.53 -34.54 17.93
CA THR A 518 -68.53 -35.11 17.02
C THR A 518 -68.42 -34.59 15.60
N GLY A 519 -67.73 -33.47 15.37
CA GLY A 519 -67.65 -32.79 14.06
C GLY A 519 -68.94 -32.05 13.66
N LEU A 520 -69.99 -32.12 14.48
CA LEU A 520 -71.21 -31.35 14.26
C LEU A 520 -70.95 -29.85 14.45
N PRO A 521 -71.72 -28.97 13.80
CA PRO A 521 -71.80 -27.55 14.17
C PRO A 521 -71.84 -27.33 15.69
N ASN A 522 -70.98 -26.44 16.18
CA ASN A 522 -70.98 -26.02 17.57
C ASN A 522 -72.02 -24.91 17.82
N ARG A 523 -72.05 -24.37 19.03
CA ARG A 523 -72.98 -23.30 19.40
C ARG A 523 -72.90 -22.07 18.49
N THR A 524 -71.71 -21.68 18.05
CA THR A 524 -71.50 -20.51 17.18
C THR A 524 -72.12 -20.73 15.82
N LEU A 525 -71.82 -21.86 15.17
CA LEU A 525 -72.37 -22.17 13.84
C LEU A 525 -73.88 -22.49 13.89
N LEU A 526 -74.37 -23.12 14.96
CA LEU A 526 -75.79 -23.32 15.19
C LEU A 526 -76.54 -21.98 15.19
N PHE A 527 -76.01 -20.99 15.90
CA PHE A 527 -76.66 -19.69 16.04
C PHE A 527 -76.78 -18.98 14.68
N ASP A 528 -75.70 -18.95 13.91
CA ASP A 528 -75.70 -18.43 12.52
C ASP A 528 -76.71 -19.17 11.63
N ARG A 529 -76.75 -20.51 11.69
CA ARG A 529 -77.71 -21.32 10.92
C ARG A 529 -79.14 -21.07 11.33
N LEU A 530 -79.41 -20.86 12.62
CA LEU A 530 -80.74 -20.54 13.13
C LEU A 530 -81.20 -19.15 12.68
N GLU A 531 -80.32 -18.14 12.70
CA GLU A 531 -80.61 -16.81 12.14
C GLU A 531 -80.97 -16.90 10.66
N GLN A 532 -80.16 -17.62 9.88
CA GLN A 532 -80.40 -17.83 8.45
C GLN A 532 -81.72 -18.57 8.20
N ALA A 533 -82.01 -19.62 8.97
CA ALA A 533 -83.25 -20.39 8.88
C ALA A 533 -84.48 -19.53 9.21
N LEU A 534 -84.42 -18.70 10.26
CA LEU A 534 -85.49 -17.78 10.63
C LEU A 534 -85.72 -16.71 9.56
N ALA A 535 -84.64 -16.13 9.00
CA ALA A 535 -84.72 -15.17 7.91
C ALA A 535 -85.30 -15.80 6.63
N ALA A 536 -84.95 -17.06 6.33
CA ALA A 536 -85.54 -17.81 5.23
C ALA A 536 -87.02 -18.14 5.47
N GLY A 537 -87.38 -18.58 6.68
CA GLY A 537 -88.75 -18.89 7.07
C GLY A 537 -89.68 -17.69 6.99
N ARG A 538 -89.22 -16.50 7.40
CA ARG A 538 -89.96 -15.22 7.25
C ARG A 538 -90.27 -14.91 5.79
N ARG A 539 -89.30 -15.14 4.88
CA ARG A 539 -89.47 -14.86 3.44
C ARG A 539 -90.38 -15.87 2.75
N ASN A 540 -90.27 -17.14 3.12
CA ASN A 540 -90.96 -18.24 2.44
C ASN A 540 -92.25 -18.68 3.14
N HIS A 541 -92.61 -18.06 4.26
CA HIS A 541 -93.73 -18.42 5.14
C HIS A 541 -93.69 -19.87 5.66
N THR A 542 -92.49 -20.43 5.82
CA THR A 542 -92.25 -21.78 6.35
C THR A 542 -91.98 -21.73 7.86
N TYR A 543 -92.24 -22.85 8.54
CA TYR A 543 -91.92 -23.05 9.94
C TYR A 543 -90.47 -23.49 10.13
N VAL A 544 -89.80 -22.89 11.11
CA VAL A 544 -88.54 -23.36 11.67
C VAL A 544 -88.85 -24.00 13.01
N SER A 545 -88.50 -25.28 13.16
CA SER A 545 -88.65 -26.02 14.41
C SER A 545 -87.28 -26.26 15.01
N LEU A 546 -87.12 -25.92 16.29
CA LEU A 546 -85.91 -26.22 17.06
C LEU A 546 -86.23 -27.35 18.03
N ILE A 547 -85.48 -28.45 17.89
CA ILE A 547 -85.60 -29.64 18.71
C ILE A 547 -84.34 -29.70 19.59
N TYR A 548 -84.50 -29.48 20.88
CA TYR A 548 -83.44 -29.59 21.89
C TYR A 548 -83.47 -30.99 22.49
N ILE A 549 -82.34 -31.68 22.51
CA ILE A 549 -82.21 -33.09 22.88
C ILE A 549 -81.13 -33.19 23.97
N ASP A 550 -81.48 -33.76 25.12
CA ASP A 550 -80.55 -34.04 26.22
C ASP A 550 -80.56 -35.55 26.50
N LEU A 551 -79.38 -36.20 26.50
CA LEU A 551 -79.31 -37.64 26.74
C LEU A 551 -79.51 -37.98 28.23
N ASP A 552 -80.47 -38.85 28.51
CA ASP A 552 -80.79 -39.28 29.87
C ASP A 552 -79.67 -40.11 30.49
N ASP A 553 -79.31 -39.81 31.73
CA ASP A 553 -78.34 -40.57 32.54
C ASP A 553 -76.96 -40.77 31.87
N PHE A 554 -76.52 -39.82 31.05
CA PHE A 554 -75.23 -39.92 30.38
C PHE A 554 -74.04 -39.91 31.36
N LYS A 555 -74.11 -39.14 32.45
CA LYS A 555 -73.06 -39.10 33.47
C LYS A 555 -72.76 -40.48 34.10
N PRO A 556 -73.76 -41.25 34.58
CA PRO A 556 -73.56 -42.64 34.98
C PRO A 556 -72.89 -43.55 33.94
N ILE A 557 -73.12 -43.31 32.63
CA ILE A 557 -72.45 -44.07 31.56
C ILE A 557 -70.95 -43.78 31.58
N ASN A 558 -70.55 -42.51 31.69
CA ASN A 558 -69.14 -42.12 31.85
C ASN A 558 -68.52 -42.69 33.12
N ASP A 559 -69.23 -42.64 34.24
CA ASP A 559 -68.74 -43.15 35.53
C ASP A 559 -68.55 -44.67 35.50
N LYS A 560 -69.40 -45.40 34.76
CA LYS A 560 -69.36 -46.87 34.68
C LYS A 560 -68.39 -47.42 33.63
N TYR A 561 -68.31 -46.80 32.45
CA TYR A 561 -67.57 -47.32 31.30
C TYR A 561 -66.37 -46.45 30.89
N GLY A 562 -66.15 -45.33 31.58
CA GLY A 562 -65.08 -44.38 31.31
C GLY A 562 -65.44 -43.37 30.22
N HIS A 563 -64.76 -42.22 30.25
CA HIS A 563 -64.97 -41.11 29.33
C HIS A 563 -64.75 -41.49 27.85
N ALA A 564 -63.77 -42.35 27.55
CA ALA A 564 -63.52 -42.79 26.18
C ALA A 564 -64.72 -43.55 25.58
N THR A 565 -65.42 -44.36 26.39
CA THR A 565 -66.64 -45.07 25.98
C THR A 565 -67.80 -44.10 25.80
N GLY A 566 -67.97 -43.15 26.72
CA GLY A 566 -68.99 -42.10 26.57
C GLY A 566 -68.78 -41.23 25.34
N ASP A 567 -67.54 -40.89 25.01
CA ASP A 567 -67.17 -40.18 23.78
C ASP A 567 -67.58 -40.97 22.52
N MET A 568 -67.41 -42.29 22.53
CA MET A 568 -67.86 -43.16 21.45
C MET A 568 -69.39 -43.25 21.36
N VAL A 569 -70.09 -43.22 22.49
CA VAL A 569 -71.57 -43.10 22.52
C VAL A 569 -71.98 -41.78 21.87
N LEU A 570 -71.40 -40.65 22.29
CA LEU A 570 -71.72 -39.32 21.73
C LEU A 570 -71.46 -39.24 20.22
N LYS A 571 -70.32 -39.76 19.74
CA LYS A 571 -70.03 -39.84 18.29
C LYS A 571 -71.06 -40.69 17.54
N THR A 572 -71.47 -41.82 18.11
CA THR A 572 -72.45 -42.71 17.50
C THR A 572 -73.82 -42.06 17.44
N ILE A 573 -74.25 -41.40 18.52
CA ILE A 573 -75.50 -40.66 18.58
C ILE A 573 -75.49 -39.49 17.61
N ALA A 574 -74.41 -38.71 17.57
CA ALA A 574 -74.24 -37.62 16.61
C ALA A 574 -74.40 -38.11 15.16
N LYS A 575 -73.72 -39.20 14.80
CA LYS A 575 -73.85 -39.82 13.48
C LYS A 575 -75.28 -40.26 13.16
N ARG A 576 -75.95 -40.92 14.10
CA ARG A 576 -77.35 -41.37 13.94
C ARG A 576 -78.32 -40.20 13.80
N ILE A 577 -78.11 -39.12 14.56
CA ILE A 577 -78.89 -37.88 14.42
C ILE A 577 -78.70 -37.34 13.00
N THR A 578 -77.47 -37.17 12.52
CA THR A 578 -77.20 -36.66 11.16
C THR A 578 -77.82 -37.53 10.07
N GLU A 579 -77.73 -38.86 10.16
CA GLU A 579 -78.35 -39.80 9.21
C GLU A 579 -79.89 -39.73 9.20
N CYS A 580 -80.51 -39.21 10.26
CA CYS A 580 -81.96 -38.97 10.29
C CYS A 580 -82.37 -37.68 9.57
N LEU A 581 -81.44 -36.78 9.27
CA LEU A 581 -81.73 -35.45 8.75
C LEU A 581 -81.59 -35.37 7.24
N ARG A 582 -82.22 -34.36 6.64
CA ARG A 582 -82.04 -33.98 5.23
C ARG A 582 -80.92 -32.93 5.13
N ASP A 583 -80.38 -32.72 3.94
CA ASP A 583 -79.32 -31.71 3.70
C ASP A 583 -79.72 -30.27 4.10
N THR A 584 -81.03 -29.99 4.16
CA THR A 584 -81.58 -28.68 4.56
C THR A 584 -81.74 -28.50 6.07
N ASP A 585 -81.64 -29.58 6.84
CA ASP A 585 -81.75 -29.59 8.29
C ASP A 585 -80.35 -29.50 8.91
N THR A 586 -80.24 -29.04 10.15
CA THR A 586 -78.94 -28.89 10.82
C THR A 586 -78.95 -29.62 12.16
N ALA A 587 -78.00 -30.53 12.36
CA ALA A 587 -77.69 -31.09 13.68
C ALA A 587 -76.50 -30.36 14.27
N SER A 588 -76.58 -30.00 15.55
CA SER A 588 -75.54 -29.31 16.29
C SER A 588 -75.35 -29.96 17.65
N ARG A 589 -74.12 -29.94 18.18
CA ARG A 589 -73.83 -30.29 19.57
C ARG A 589 -73.39 -29.04 20.31
N ILE A 590 -74.10 -28.67 21.36
CA ILE A 590 -73.89 -27.40 22.08
C ILE A 590 -73.00 -27.58 23.31
N GLY A 591 -72.95 -28.78 23.88
CA GLY A 591 -72.09 -29.13 25.00
C GLY A 591 -72.49 -30.48 25.59
N GLY A 592 -71.55 -31.16 26.29
CA GLY A 592 -71.85 -32.39 27.04
C GLY A 592 -72.64 -33.43 26.23
N ASP A 593 -73.83 -33.73 26.71
CA ASP A 593 -74.84 -34.66 26.19
C ASP A 593 -76.00 -33.97 25.46
N GLU A 594 -75.87 -32.68 25.14
CA GLU A 594 -76.91 -31.84 24.56
C GLU A 594 -76.73 -31.62 23.05
N PHE A 595 -77.79 -31.90 22.29
CA PHE A 595 -77.87 -31.73 20.85
C PHE A 595 -79.04 -30.82 20.48
N ILE A 596 -78.88 -30.04 19.41
CA ILE A 596 -79.97 -29.26 18.83
C ILE A 596 -80.12 -29.66 17.37
N VAL A 597 -81.37 -29.88 16.95
CA VAL A 597 -81.73 -30.10 15.55
C VAL A 597 -82.63 -28.96 15.08
N LEU A 598 -82.25 -28.35 13.97
CA LEU A 598 -83.05 -27.36 13.25
C LEU A 598 -83.75 -28.03 12.07
N VAL A 599 -85.08 -27.94 12.04
CA VAL A 599 -85.91 -28.51 10.97
C VAL A 599 -86.70 -27.41 10.30
N ASN A 600 -86.60 -27.34 8.97
CA ASN A 600 -87.41 -26.42 8.15
C ASN A 600 -88.58 -27.18 7.51
N SER A 601 -89.81 -26.68 7.66
CA SER A 601 -91.00 -27.31 7.08
C SER A 601 -92.09 -26.32 6.70
N ASP A 602 -92.88 -26.63 5.69
CA ASP A 602 -94.06 -25.83 5.30
C ASP A 602 -95.18 -25.87 6.36
N THR A 603 -95.20 -26.87 7.24
CA THR A 603 -96.25 -27.07 8.24
C THR A 603 -95.69 -27.15 9.66
N LYS A 604 -96.49 -26.70 10.65
CA LYS A 604 -96.11 -26.79 12.06
C LYS A 604 -95.82 -28.24 12.50
N ALA A 605 -96.52 -29.22 11.93
CA ALA A 605 -96.37 -30.63 12.27
C ALA A 605 -95.19 -31.32 11.57
N GLY A 606 -94.45 -30.63 10.69
CA GLY A 606 -93.41 -31.25 9.85
C GLY A 606 -92.24 -31.85 10.62
N TYR A 607 -92.02 -31.44 11.87
CA TYR A 607 -90.98 -32.00 12.73
C TYR A 607 -91.32 -33.39 13.27
N GLN A 608 -92.61 -33.78 13.33
CA GLN A 608 -93.06 -34.99 14.04
C GLN A 608 -92.43 -36.27 13.47
N CYS A 609 -92.36 -36.38 12.14
CA CYS A 609 -91.72 -37.53 11.48
C CYS A 609 -90.21 -37.61 11.78
N ILE A 610 -89.54 -36.46 11.86
CA ILE A 610 -88.11 -36.42 12.22
C ILE A 610 -87.92 -36.76 13.70
N LEU A 611 -88.79 -36.25 14.57
CA LEU A 611 -88.77 -36.55 16.00
C LEU A 611 -88.90 -38.05 16.29
N GLU A 612 -89.85 -38.74 15.65
CA GLU A 612 -90.03 -40.19 15.81
C GLU A 612 -88.80 -40.98 15.34
N ARG A 613 -88.22 -40.58 14.20
CA ARG A 613 -86.98 -41.18 13.66
C ARG A 613 -85.80 -40.96 14.61
N LEU A 614 -85.63 -39.74 15.12
CA LEU A 614 -84.59 -39.40 16.08
C LEU A 614 -84.73 -40.21 17.37
N GLY A 615 -85.95 -40.30 17.94
CA GLY A 615 -86.20 -41.10 19.14
C GLY A 615 -85.85 -42.57 18.95
N THR A 616 -86.23 -43.16 17.81
CA THR A 616 -85.89 -44.56 17.48
C THR A 616 -84.37 -44.75 17.33
N ALA A 617 -83.70 -43.82 16.63
CA ALA A 617 -82.27 -43.89 16.38
C ALA A 617 -81.43 -43.72 17.66
N ILE A 618 -81.83 -42.81 18.56
CA ILE A 618 -81.17 -42.57 19.84
C ILE A 618 -81.34 -43.78 20.77
N ASN A 619 -82.56 -44.31 20.88
CA ASN A 619 -82.88 -45.43 21.78
C ASN A 619 -82.30 -46.78 21.33
N THR A 620 -81.78 -46.88 20.11
CA THR A 620 -81.13 -48.10 19.63
C THR A 620 -79.85 -48.37 20.44
N PRO A 621 -79.61 -49.58 20.97
CA PRO A 621 -78.39 -49.88 21.73
C PRO A 621 -77.11 -49.55 20.94
N VAL A 622 -76.10 -48.99 21.62
CA VAL A 622 -74.76 -48.73 21.07
C VAL A 622 -73.83 -49.85 21.53
N VAL A 623 -73.20 -50.54 20.59
CA VAL A 623 -72.27 -51.65 20.86
C VAL A 623 -70.85 -51.10 20.91
N ILE A 624 -70.18 -51.21 22.06
CA ILE A 624 -68.79 -50.77 22.25
C ILE A 624 -68.03 -51.88 22.99
N ASP A 625 -66.95 -52.40 22.40
CA ASP A 625 -66.03 -53.39 22.98
C ASP A 625 -66.72 -54.57 23.72
N SER A 626 -67.85 -55.06 23.16
CA SER A 626 -68.70 -56.15 23.68
C SER A 626 -69.76 -55.77 24.74
N ALA A 627 -69.85 -54.51 25.14
CA ALA A 627 -70.93 -53.97 25.98
C ALA A 627 -72.05 -53.34 25.14
N MET A 628 -73.30 -53.55 25.54
CA MET A 628 -74.46 -52.83 24.99
C MET A 628 -74.86 -51.69 25.92
N VAL A 629 -74.72 -50.46 25.45
CA VAL A 629 -75.11 -49.25 26.16
C VAL A 629 -76.40 -48.72 25.55
N THR A 630 -77.45 -48.63 26.36
CA THR A 630 -78.73 -48.01 25.97
C THR A 630 -78.83 -46.64 26.60
N VAL A 631 -79.19 -45.64 25.81
CA VAL A 631 -79.41 -44.26 26.25
C VAL A 631 -80.76 -43.80 25.69
N SER A 632 -81.51 -43.04 26.49
CA SER A 632 -82.71 -42.34 26.03
C SER A 632 -82.47 -40.85 25.99
N ALA A 633 -83.43 -40.07 25.51
CA ALA A 633 -83.32 -38.63 25.52
C ALA A 633 -84.60 -37.92 25.97
N CYS A 634 -84.41 -36.82 26.68
CA CYS A 634 -85.44 -35.82 26.88
C CYS A 634 -85.38 -34.80 25.74
N VAL A 635 -86.55 -34.48 25.18
CA VAL A 635 -86.65 -33.61 24.01
C VAL A 635 -87.58 -32.44 24.28
N GLY A 636 -87.11 -31.23 24.02
CA GLY A 636 -87.89 -29.99 24.06
C GLY A 636 -88.03 -29.39 22.69
N ILE A 637 -89.21 -28.91 22.33
CA ILE A 637 -89.50 -28.44 20.97
C ILE A 637 -90.11 -27.05 21.01
N THR A 638 -89.62 -26.16 20.14
CA THR A 638 -90.28 -24.87 19.86
C THR A 638 -90.38 -24.62 18.35
N HIS A 639 -91.29 -23.72 17.97
CA HIS A 639 -91.57 -23.39 16.57
C HIS A 639 -91.62 -21.88 16.36
N ALA A 640 -91.10 -21.44 15.21
CA ALA A 640 -91.28 -20.09 14.71
C ALA A 640 -91.79 -20.14 13.26
N LYS A 641 -92.80 -19.32 12.93
CA LYS A 641 -93.35 -19.20 11.56
C LYS A 641 -93.06 -17.85 10.93
N SER A 642 -93.22 -16.77 11.70
CA SER A 642 -93.12 -15.40 11.18
C SER A 642 -93.02 -14.31 12.25
N SER A 643 -92.80 -14.64 13.53
CA SER A 643 -92.71 -13.66 14.61
C SER A 643 -91.28 -13.16 14.85
N ASP A 644 -91.14 -12.01 15.54
CA ASP A 644 -89.89 -11.39 16.02
C ASP A 644 -89.14 -12.24 17.08
N THR A 645 -89.28 -13.56 17.03
CA THR A 645 -88.60 -14.48 17.95
C THR A 645 -87.12 -14.52 17.59
N SER A 646 -86.27 -14.13 18.53
CA SER A 646 -84.81 -14.21 18.37
C SER A 646 -84.33 -15.66 18.50
N PRO A 647 -83.19 -16.02 17.89
CA PRO A 647 -82.57 -17.34 18.08
C PRO A 647 -82.38 -17.72 19.55
N GLU A 648 -81.97 -16.78 20.41
CA GLU A 648 -81.82 -17.01 21.86
C GLU A 648 -83.14 -17.38 22.52
N THR A 649 -84.23 -16.72 22.12
CA THR A 649 -85.57 -16.97 22.65
C THR A 649 -86.02 -18.38 22.28
N MET A 650 -85.78 -18.81 21.05
CA MET A 650 -86.11 -20.18 20.63
C MET A 650 -85.29 -21.25 21.37
N ILE A 651 -83.98 -21.05 21.50
CA ILE A 651 -83.12 -21.99 22.24
C ILE A 651 -83.61 -22.10 23.69
N LYS A 652 -83.89 -20.97 24.34
CA LYS A 652 -84.40 -20.93 25.72
C LYS A 652 -85.75 -21.65 25.87
N GLN A 653 -86.69 -21.41 24.97
CA GLN A 653 -88.02 -22.05 24.99
C GLN A 653 -87.93 -23.57 24.82
N ALA A 654 -87.05 -24.04 23.93
CA ALA A 654 -86.84 -25.46 23.74
C ALA A 654 -86.13 -26.10 24.93
N ASP A 655 -85.16 -25.42 25.55
CA ASP A 655 -84.50 -25.87 26.79
C ASP A 655 -85.51 -25.99 27.95
N GLU A 656 -86.37 -24.97 28.15
CA GLU A 656 -87.45 -25.02 29.15
C GLU A 656 -88.40 -26.21 28.92
N ALA A 657 -88.77 -26.48 27.66
CA ALA A 657 -89.60 -27.63 27.31
C ALA A 657 -88.87 -28.96 27.54
N MET A 658 -87.57 -29.05 27.24
CA MET A 658 -86.75 -30.23 27.48
C MET A 658 -86.66 -30.52 28.98
N TYR A 659 -86.48 -29.49 29.81
CA TYR A 659 -86.44 -29.62 31.27
C TYR A 659 -87.77 -30.14 31.84
N LEU A 660 -88.92 -29.71 31.28
CA LEU A 660 -90.23 -30.28 31.63
C LEU A 660 -90.31 -31.77 31.26
N ALA A 661 -89.83 -32.17 30.08
CA ALA A 661 -89.75 -33.57 29.69
C ALA A 661 -88.92 -34.41 30.67
N LYS A 662 -87.82 -33.84 31.18
CA LYS A 662 -86.94 -34.48 32.17
C LYS A 662 -87.62 -34.69 33.53
N ARG A 663 -88.45 -33.73 33.96
CA ARG A 663 -89.26 -33.85 35.19
C ARG A 663 -90.39 -34.86 35.09
N ASP A 664 -90.98 -35.00 33.90
CA ASP A 664 -92.16 -35.84 33.67
C ASP A 664 -91.85 -37.33 33.48
N GLY A 665 -90.57 -37.74 33.46
CA GLY A 665 -90.19 -39.16 33.62
C GLY A 665 -89.19 -39.75 32.63
N LYS A 666 -88.29 -38.95 32.03
CA LYS A 666 -87.26 -39.38 31.05
C LYS A 666 -87.83 -40.01 29.78
N ASN A 667 -87.05 -40.05 28.69
CA ASN A 667 -87.48 -40.57 27.38
C ASN A 667 -88.80 -39.97 26.87
N LYS A 668 -88.95 -38.65 26.98
CA LYS A 668 -90.17 -37.90 26.62
C LYS A 668 -89.84 -36.70 25.76
N SER A 669 -90.84 -36.29 24.97
CA SER A 669 -90.80 -35.04 24.20
C SER A 669 -91.89 -34.09 24.67
N VAL A 670 -91.57 -32.82 24.87
CA VAL A 670 -92.52 -31.76 25.25
C VAL A 670 -92.40 -30.59 24.27
N GLU A 671 -93.55 -30.11 23.77
CA GLU A 671 -93.61 -28.89 22.96
C GLU A 671 -93.85 -27.68 23.89
N TYR A 672 -93.13 -26.58 23.66
CA TYR A 672 -93.30 -25.35 24.42
C TYR A 672 -94.66 -24.69 24.13
N THR A 673 -95.49 -24.52 25.17
CA THR A 673 -96.83 -23.93 25.06
C THR A 673 -96.97 -22.63 25.87
N GLY A 674 -95.95 -21.77 25.91
CA GLY A 674 -96.03 -20.35 26.27
C GLY A 674 -97.01 -19.89 27.37
N THR A 675 -97.10 -20.60 28.50
CA THR A 675 -97.93 -20.21 29.66
C THR A 675 -97.19 -19.31 30.61
#